data_AF-A0A356R8U0-F1
#
_entry.id   AF-A0A356R8U0-F1
#
_cell.length_a   1.000
_cell.length_b   1.000
_cell.length_c   1.000
_cell.angle_alpha   90.00
_cell.angle_beta   90.00
_cell.angle_gamma   90.00
#
_symmetry.space_group_name_H-M   'P 1'
#
loop_
_entity.id
_entity.type
_entity.pdbx_description
1 polymer ?
#
loop_
_entity_poly.entity_id
_entity_poly.type
_entity_poly.pdbx_seq_one_letter_code
_entity_poly.pdbx_strand_id
1 'polypeptide(L)'
;MNDNLKTLTHQYVAVNNAIRAVFTFDQKDPSVFGASRVASLFNAAQYARAAYDLRSSGEVVSDPRLIESYFSDVPKPFFLVELDEIKLSQLIKLYGPDLMRANIISANLIETDYQPLVAGGACILETWATRLLDKPILKNNPGLRKEVLHLLLQNAPYYSHVTGTMIAGSNAEYSLMYDETFPWFLTVYDLGKKPGLSQKEWNVGIAEEMCKEFYDEIYAAIQRRSTMVSNNRLKILRLPFSDLQLEKEGHLKSWFLDYSVTLPFEFKEFFPKHYHGDSFLGAHVRYTYVGPQILSIVKKRISTIGVDLNKFDLHVRTKQDDHLTEGKRINRILLKGIQGEDKGFLKKYSNICDLAIYVWHMRNWHKNKNGFIGFTDFSFKGNIVHDTINLAKGNNSDPKYEEDLWDLLNSPLRLHKDNVDQHFGYLDKYIEPVYVYEEVASQIIGLEKRIQKLRMKIESISLLAQEREIIRDILEEFVSEVGNGSRKTITVHFSIIEEAFKTTKVVEELEEHLYKLEKRYGKRSVVAKVSCSFEFFKRLNNELTVEVDGEIIRISLPMEEKYSDLLKILAYELNNEVIEYERQARTEKDALAQLQNEDEQIIKQVHDISFHNIDLSISKPTLFPLRDNMVFGHAVQLSFDSNISNFIIDVQKIEDSNLPLETKRRYLIQAMQQVLPIIKTYIGVIMGITCQALPPHFNKKTYQPVIR
;
A
#
# COMPACT_ATOMS: atom_id res chain seq x y z
N MET A 1 -45.98 5.15 -4.51
CA MET A 1 -45.97 5.77 -5.84
C MET A 1 -45.55 7.21 -5.70
N ASN A 2 -44.28 7.50 -5.98
CA ASN A 2 -43.82 8.64 -6.77
C ASN A 2 -42.30 8.50 -6.96
N ASP A 3 -41.98 7.93 -8.11
CA ASP A 3 -40.80 8.14 -8.96
C ASP A 3 -39.72 9.06 -8.43
N ASN A 4 -38.62 8.45 -7.97
CA ASN A 4 -37.29 8.99 -8.23
C ASN A 4 -36.58 7.97 -9.13
N LEU A 5 -37.05 7.86 -10.38
CA LEU A 5 -36.22 7.34 -11.46
C LEU A 5 -35.05 8.32 -11.60
N LYS A 6 -33.99 8.09 -10.81
CA LYS A 6 -32.72 8.78 -11.01
C LYS A 6 -32.34 8.55 -12.46
N THR A 7 -32.13 9.64 -13.20
CA THR A 7 -31.56 9.55 -14.55
C THR A 7 -30.28 8.71 -14.48
N LEU A 8 -29.96 8.01 -15.56
CA LEU A 8 -28.72 7.22 -15.66
C LEU A 8 -27.52 8.07 -15.23
N THR A 9 -27.49 9.34 -15.62
CA THR A 9 -26.50 10.34 -15.22
C THR A 9 -26.40 10.52 -13.70
N HIS A 10 -27.50 10.65 -12.97
CA HIS A 10 -27.49 10.73 -11.50
C HIS A 10 -26.92 9.48 -10.83
N GLN A 11 -27.16 8.30 -11.39
CA GLN A 11 -26.60 7.06 -10.85
C GLN A 11 -25.07 7.03 -11.00
N TYR A 12 -24.55 7.44 -12.16
CA TYR A 12 -23.10 7.47 -12.41
C TYR A 12 -22.39 8.45 -11.48
N VAL A 13 -22.95 9.66 -11.33
CA VAL A 13 -22.40 10.66 -10.41
C VAL A 13 -22.39 10.11 -8.98
N ALA A 14 -23.46 9.44 -8.55
CA ALA A 14 -23.52 8.84 -7.21
C ALA A 14 -22.49 7.73 -7.01
N VAL A 15 -22.32 6.82 -7.97
CA VAL A 15 -21.31 5.74 -7.90
C VAL A 15 -19.90 6.34 -7.87
N ASN A 16 -19.60 7.28 -8.78
CA ASN A 16 -18.29 7.90 -8.84
C ASN A 16 -17.95 8.68 -7.56
N ASN A 17 -18.92 9.43 -7.01
CA ASN A 17 -18.76 10.12 -5.74
C ASN A 17 -18.54 9.15 -4.58
N ALA A 18 -19.24 8.01 -4.55
CA ALA A 18 -19.05 6.99 -3.52
C ALA A 18 -17.64 6.36 -3.61
N ILE A 19 -17.17 6.01 -4.82
CA ILE A 19 -15.81 5.53 -5.05
C ILE A 19 -14.78 6.55 -4.57
N ARG A 20 -14.95 7.82 -4.96
CA ARG A 20 -14.06 8.90 -4.54
C ARG A 20 -14.08 9.09 -3.03
N ALA A 21 -15.23 9.08 -2.37
CA ALA A 21 -15.32 9.25 -0.92
C ALA A 21 -14.50 8.17 -0.17
N VAL A 22 -14.60 6.90 -0.60
CA VAL A 22 -13.85 5.79 0.01
C VAL A 22 -12.33 5.93 -0.20
N PHE A 23 -11.90 6.50 -1.32
CA PHE A 23 -10.49 6.58 -1.68
C PHE A 23 -9.83 7.95 -1.46
N THR A 24 -10.56 9.04 -1.21
CA THR A 24 -9.96 10.38 -1.02
C THR A 24 -9.86 10.71 0.47
N PHE A 25 -8.71 11.22 0.91
CA PHE A 25 -8.47 11.59 2.32
C PHE A 25 -8.52 13.10 2.54
N ASP A 26 -9.07 13.52 3.68
CA ASP A 26 -8.90 14.88 4.19
C ASP A 26 -7.45 15.11 4.62
N GLN A 27 -6.86 16.23 4.18
CA GLN A 27 -5.44 16.58 4.35
C GLN A 27 -4.99 16.83 5.80
N LYS A 28 -5.86 16.64 6.80
CA LYS A 28 -5.62 17.05 8.20
C LYS A 28 -5.00 15.98 9.09
N ASP A 29 -4.78 14.77 8.60
CA ASP A 29 -4.23 13.67 9.42
C ASP A 29 -2.73 13.44 9.12
N PRO A 30 -1.78 13.89 9.97
CA PRO A 30 -0.37 13.98 9.59
C PRO A 30 0.46 12.72 9.84
N SER A 31 -0.09 11.65 10.43
CA SER A 31 0.75 10.67 11.15
C SER A 31 0.75 9.22 10.70
N VAL A 32 0.36 8.90 9.46
CA VAL A 32 0.68 7.56 8.93
C VAL A 32 1.45 7.69 7.63
N PHE A 33 2.74 7.30 7.69
CA PHE A 33 3.59 6.97 6.55
C PHE A 33 2.99 5.82 5.72
N GLY A 34 1.87 6.10 5.06
CA GLY A 34 1.02 5.12 4.40
C GLY A 34 -0.26 5.74 3.88
N ALA A 35 -0.18 6.91 3.23
CA ALA A 35 -1.28 7.39 2.42
C ALA A 35 -1.68 6.27 1.43
N SER A 36 -2.95 5.86 1.43
CA SER A 36 -3.48 4.90 0.45
C SER A 36 -2.94 5.29 -0.93
N ARG A 37 -2.27 4.36 -1.62
CA ARG A 37 -1.67 4.66 -2.92
C ARG A 37 -2.73 5.13 -3.89
N VAL A 38 -3.93 4.56 -3.82
CA VAL A 38 -5.11 5.01 -4.57
C VAL A 38 -5.46 6.47 -4.22
N ALA A 39 -5.54 6.83 -2.94
CA ALA A 39 -5.76 8.23 -2.51
C ALA A 39 -4.72 9.20 -3.05
N SER A 40 -3.45 8.77 -3.06
CA SER A 40 -2.35 9.58 -3.60
C SER A 40 -2.49 9.83 -5.10
N LEU A 41 -3.11 8.91 -5.85
CA LEU A 41 -3.38 9.07 -7.28
C LEU A 41 -4.49 10.11 -7.53
N PHE A 42 -5.58 10.06 -6.75
CA PHE A 42 -6.65 11.07 -6.84
C PHE A 42 -6.14 12.49 -6.53
N ASN A 43 -5.30 12.63 -5.49
CA ASN A 43 -4.70 13.92 -5.16
C ASN A 43 -3.67 14.38 -6.19
N ALA A 44 -2.81 13.46 -6.67
CA ALA A 44 -1.84 13.75 -7.73
C ALA A 44 -2.55 14.21 -9.01
N ALA A 45 -3.72 13.66 -9.32
CA ALA A 45 -4.50 14.10 -10.46
C ALA A 45 -4.95 15.57 -10.34
N GLN A 46 -5.39 15.98 -9.15
CA GLN A 46 -5.88 17.34 -8.90
C GLN A 46 -4.73 18.35 -9.02
N TYR A 47 -3.60 18.02 -8.41
CA TYR A 47 -2.39 18.84 -8.47
C TYR A 47 -1.82 18.93 -9.89
N ALA A 48 -1.83 17.83 -10.66
CA ALA A 48 -1.33 17.83 -12.03
C ALA A 48 -2.18 18.74 -12.93
N ARG A 49 -3.50 18.76 -12.73
CA ARG A 49 -4.38 19.71 -13.43
C ARG A 49 -4.10 21.15 -13.05
N ALA A 50 -4.00 21.46 -11.76
CA ALA A 50 -3.69 22.82 -11.31
C ALA A 50 -2.32 23.31 -11.86
N ALA A 51 -1.32 22.42 -11.92
CA ALA A 51 -0.03 22.72 -12.54
C ALA A 51 -0.15 22.99 -14.06
N TYR A 52 -0.98 22.21 -14.77
CA TYR A 52 -1.27 22.42 -16.19
C TYR A 52 -1.92 23.79 -16.44
N ASP A 53 -2.92 24.16 -15.65
CA ASP A 53 -3.67 25.41 -15.82
C ASP A 53 -2.78 26.64 -15.60
N LEU A 54 -2.03 26.67 -14.49
CA LEU A 54 -1.05 27.72 -14.20
C LEU A 54 -0.01 27.88 -15.31
N ARG A 55 0.49 26.75 -15.83
CA ARG A 55 1.46 26.81 -16.92
C ARG A 55 0.85 27.32 -18.22
N SER A 56 -0.38 26.91 -18.52
CA SER A 56 -1.10 27.31 -19.73
C SER A 56 -1.44 28.81 -19.72
N SER A 57 -1.60 29.42 -18.54
CA SER A 57 -1.77 30.86 -18.37
C SER A 57 -0.44 31.66 -18.38
N GLY A 58 0.71 30.98 -18.47
CA GLY A 58 2.03 31.61 -18.45
C GLY A 58 2.55 31.92 -17.04
N GLU A 59 1.89 31.41 -16.00
CA GLU A 59 2.29 31.56 -14.61
C GLU A 59 3.33 30.52 -14.18
N VAL A 60 4.05 30.84 -13.10
CA VAL A 60 5.06 29.97 -12.50
C VAL A 60 4.41 29.09 -11.44
N VAL A 61 4.55 27.77 -11.58
CA VAL A 61 4.13 26.81 -10.55
C VAL A 61 5.20 26.74 -9.45
N SER A 62 4.96 27.43 -8.33
CA SER A 62 5.93 27.51 -7.22
C SER A 62 5.74 26.43 -6.14
N ASP A 63 4.54 25.86 -6.00
CA ASP A 63 4.23 24.86 -4.96
C ASP A 63 4.85 23.48 -5.31
N PRO A 64 5.75 22.93 -4.47
CA PRO A 64 6.35 21.61 -4.68
C PRO A 64 5.34 20.48 -4.90
N ARG A 65 4.15 20.54 -4.29
CA ARG A 65 3.09 19.53 -4.44
C ARG A 65 2.50 19.50 -5.85
N LEU A 66 2.41 20.68 -6.48
CA LEU A 66 1.99 20.81 -7.87
C LEU A 66 3.09 20.35 -8.84
N ILE A 67 4.35 20.59 -8.47
CA ILE A 67 5.53 20.24 -9.30
C ILE A 67 5.73 18.71 -9.42
N GLU A 68 5.36 17.97 -8.39
CA GLU A 68 5.54 16.51 -8.32
C GLU A 68 4.39 15.69 -8.93
N SER A 69 3.39 16.35 -9.52
CA SER A 69 2.14 15.71 -9.93
C SER A 69 2.13 15.40 -11.44
N TYR A 70 1.64 14.22 -11.80
CA TYR A 70 1.93 13.49 -13.04
C TYR A 70 0.79 13.55 -14.04
N PHE A 71 0.91 14.26 -15.16
CA PHE A 71 0.17 13.92 -16.38
C PHE A 71 0.97 14.35 -17.60
N SER A 72 2.05 13.61 -17.89
CA SER A 72 2.90 13.93 -19.04
C SER A 72 2.17 13.79 -20.39
N ASP A 73 1.10 12.97 -20.44
CA ASP A 73 0.48 12.52 -21.69
C ASP A 73 -1.04 12.80 -21.75
N VAL A 74 -1.63 13.46 -20.74
CA VAL A 74 -3.07 13.74 -20.72
C VAL A 74 -3.31 15.18 -21.17
N PRO A 75 -3.91 15.42 -22.35
CA PRO A 75 -4.18 16.77 -22.81
C PRO A 75 -5.30 17.39 -21.98
N LYS A 76 -4.99 18.43 -21.19
CA LYS A 76 -5.93 19.23 -20.38
C LYS A 76 -6.96 18.34 -19.64
N PRO A 77 -6.54 17.64 -18.58
CA PRO A 77 -7.36 16.66 -17.87
C PRO A 77 -8.53 17.30 -17.12
N PHE A 78 -9.69 16.65 -17.14
CA PHE A 78 -10.89 16.98 -16.37
C PHE A 78 -11.33 15.80 -15.52
N PHE A 79 -11.86 16.07 -14.33
CA PHE A 79 -12.52 15.04 -13.52
C PHE A 79 -13.95 14.80 -14.02
N LEU A 80 -14.38 13.54 -14.06
CA LEU A 80 -15.71 13.16 -14.52
C LEU A 80 -16.83 13.88 -13.73
N VAL A 81 -16.64 14.03 -12.42
CA VAL A 81 -17.59 14.68 -11.50
C VAL A 81 -17.83 16.17 -11.73
N GLU A 82 -16.96 16.83 -12.48
CA GLU A 82 -17.06 18.27 -12.74
C GLU A 82 -17.82 18.57 -14.04
N LEU A 83 -18.13 17.53 -14.81
CA LEU A 83 -18.85 17.70 -16.06
C LEU A 83 -20.31 18.02 -15.78
N ASP A 84 -20.85 18.95 -16.57
CA ASP A 84 -22.27 19.19 -16.62
C ASP A 84 -23.04 17.94 -17.12
N GLU A 85 -24.35 17.93 -16.84
CA GLU A 85 -25.22 16.79 -17.17
C GLU A 85 -25.21 16.46 -18.67
N ILE A 86 -25.05 17.46 -19.54
CA ILE A 86 -25.05 17.30 -20.99
C ILE A 86 -23.80 16.53 -21.43
N LYS A 87 -22.61 17.00 -21.03
CA LYS A 87 -21.33 16.34 -21.34
C LYS A 87 -21.27 14.94 -20.77
N LEU A 88 -21.72 14.76 -19.52
CA LEU A 88 -21.72 13.44 -18.90
C LEU A 88 -22.68 12.49 -19.62
N SER A 89 -23.87 12.95 -20.00
CA SER A 89 -24.81 12.15 -20.78
C SER A 89 -24.26 11.75 -22.16
N GLN A 90 -23.51 12.65 -22.81
CA GLN A 90 -22.82 12.34 -24.06
C GLN A 90 -21.74 11.26 -23.87
N LEU A 91 -20.93 11.35 -22.82
CA LEU A 91 -19.93 10.33 -22.51
C LEU A 91 -20.59 9.00 -22.15
N ILE A 92 -21.64 9.00 -21.34
CA ILE A 92 -22.41 7.78 -21.02
C ILE A 92 -22.96 7.15 -22.28
N LYS A 93 -23.44 7.95 -23.23
CA LYS A 93 -23.90 7.46 -24.53
C LYS A 93 -22.76 6.78 -25.30
N LEU A 94 -21.55 7.33 -25.30
CA LEU A 94 -20.41 6.76 -26.02
C LEU A 94 -19.84 5.50 -25.33
N TYR A 95 -19.63 5.59 -24.01
CA TYR A 95 -18.85 4.64 -23.23
C TYR A 95 -19.67 3.66 -22.39
N GLY A 96 -20.99 3.87 -22.27
CA GLY A 96 -21.85 2.95 -21.56
C GLY A 96 -21.57 2.83 -20.06
N PRO A 97 -22.13 1.78 -19.42
CA PRO A 97 -22.07 1.55 -17.97
C PRO A 97 -20.66 1.37 -17.41
N ASP A 98 -19.68 1.00 -18.25
CA ASP A 98 -18.30 0.85 -17.81
C ASP A 98 -17.59 2.21 -17.56
N LEU A 99 -18.16 3.32 -18.05
CA LEU A 99 -17.65 4.67 -17.75
C LEU A 99 -17.76 5.02 -16.26
N MET A 100 -18.54 4.30 -15.45
CA MET A 100 -18.60 4.52 -13.98
C MET A 100 -17.24 4.41 -13.29
N ARG A 101 -16.29 3.67 -13.89
CA ARG A 101 -14.92 3.52 -13.40
C ARG A 101 -14.01 4.70 -13.78
N ALA A 102 -14.41 5.51 -14.75
CA ALA A 102 -13.63 6.63 -15.22
C ALA A 102 -13.54 7.72 -14.14
N ASN A 103 -12.34 8.26 -14.00
CA ASN A 103 -12.04 9.33 -13.06
C ASN A 103 -11.63 10.59 -13.82
N ILE A 104 -10.80 10.44 -14.85
CA ILE A 104 -10.19 11.53 -15.59
C ILE A 104 -10.46 11.37 -17.08
N ILE A 105 -10.75 12.48 -17.75
CA ILE A 105 -10.91 12.53 -19.20
C ILE A 105 -10.16 13.73 -19.79
N SER A 106 -9.72 13.64 -21.04
CA SER A 106 -9.08 14.76 -21.74
C SER A 106 -10.09 15.74 -22.34
N ALA A 107 -9.71 17.02 -22.49
CA ALA A 107 -10.50 18.05 -23.18
C ALA A 107 -11.02 17.64 -24.57
N ASN A 108 -10.20 16.92 -25.35
CA ASN A 108 -10.56 16.44 -26.69
C ASN A 108 -11.81 15.54 -26.72
N LEU A 109 -12.25 15.01 -25.58
CA LEU A 109 -13.47 14.19 -25.50
C LEU A 109 -14.73 14.99 -25.20
N ILE A 110 -14.59 16.21 -24.66
CA ILE A 110 -15.73 17.01 -24.19
C ILE A 110 -15.96 18.29 -25.00
N GLU A 111 -14.99 18.73 -25.80
CA GLU A 111 -15.07 19.99 -26.54
C GLU A 111 -15.50 19.81 -28.01
N THR A 112 -15.80 18.58 -28.43
CA THR A 112 -15.95 18.19 -29.84
C THR A 112 -16.83 16.95 -30.00
N ASP A 113 -17.71 16.94 -31.01
CA ASP A 113 -18.53 15.78 -31.37
C ASP A 113 -17.70 14.76 -32.15
N TYR A 114 -17.03 13.87 -31.43
CA TYR A 114 -16.21 12.81 -32.01
C TYR A 114 -16.85 11.42 -31.87
N GLN A 115 -16.45 10.54 -32.79
CA GLN A 115 -16.68 9.11 -32.76
C GLN A 115 -15.40 8.41 -32.32
N PRO A 116 -15.32 7.95 -31.05
CA PRO A 116 -14.10 7.40 -30.51
C PRO A 116 -13.89 5.95 -30.96
N LEU A 117 -12.68 5.64 -31.43
CA LEU A 117 -12.15 4.28 -31.42
C LEU A 117 -11.42 4.07 -30.09
N VAL A 118 -12.06 3.35 -29.17
CA VAL A 118 -11.49 3.09 -27.85
C VAL A 118 -10.43 2.01 -27.94
N ALA A 119 -9.25 2.29 -27.39
CA ALA A 119 -8.10 1.42 -27.45
C ALA A 119 -7.45 1.22 -26.07
N GLY A 120 -6.99 0.00 -25.82
CA GLY A 120 -6.27 -0.38 -24.61
C GLY A 120 -5.34 -1.57 -24.84
N GLY A 121 -4.59 -1.94 -23.82
CA GLY A 121 -3.67 -3.08 -23.82
C GLY A 121 -3.35 -3.50 -22.39
N ALA A 122 -2.65 -4.62 -22.24
CA ALA A 122 -2.23 -5.13 -20.94
C ALA A 122 -0.72 -5.42 -20.98
N CYS A 123 -0.02 -5.10 -19.90
CA CYS A 123 1.37 -5.53 -19.74
C CYS A 123 1.41 -7.03 -19.47
N ILE A 124 2.34 -7.75 -20.09
CA ILE A 124 2.51 -9.20 -19.82
C ILE A 124 2.98 -9.48 -18.39
N LEU A 125 3.86 -8.62 -17.89
CA LEU A 125 4.35 -8.63 -16.52
C LEU A 125 3.95 -7.31 -15.89
N GLU A 126 3.00 -7.37 -14.96
CA GLU A 126 2.64 -6.24 -14.11
C GLU A 126 3.83 -5.77 -13.26
N THR A 127 3.73 -4.55 -12.72
CA THR A 127 4.80 -3.90 -11.96
C THR A 127 5.31 -4.72 -10.77
N TRP A 128 4.43 -5.42 -10.05
CA TRP A 128 4.87 -6.30 -8.96
C TRP A 128 5.71 -7.49 -9.47
N ALA A 129 5.38 -8.07 -10.63
CA ALA A 129 6.04 -9.25 -11.19
C ALA A 129 7.44 -8.90 -11.64
N THR A 130 7.60 -7.75 -12.30
CA THR A 130 8.94 -7.23 -12.66
C THR A 130 9.78 -6.94 -11.42
N ARG A 131 9.19 -6.34 -10.37
CA ARG A 131 9.87 -6.15 -9.07
C ARG A 131 10.24 -7.47 -8.38
N LEU A 132 9.39 -8.49 -8.47
CA LEU A 132 9.63 -9.81 -7.91
C LEU A 132 10.83 -10.46 -8.59
N LEU A 133 10.81 -10.52 -9.93
CA LEU A 133 11.88 -11.06 -10.76
C LEU A 133 13.21 -10.30 -10.59
N ASP A 134 13.17 -9.11 -10.00
CA ASP A 134 14.33 -8.28 -9.68
C ASP A 134 14.85 -8.43 -8.25
N LYS A 135 14.23 -9.28 -7.42
CA LYS A 135 14.70 -9.54 -6.04
C LYS A 135 15.98 -10.38 -6.01
N PRO A 136 16.84 -10.21 -4.99
CA PRO A 136 18.11 -10.93 -4.90
C PRO A 136 17.97 -12.45 -5.00
N ILE A 137 16.94 -13.04 -4.38
CA ILE A 137 16.68 -14.48 -4.42
C ILE A 137 16.50 -15.01 -5.85
N LEU A 138 15.85 -14.24 -6.74
CA LEU A 138 15.66 -14.62 -8.14
C LEU A 138 16.82 -14.17 -9.03
N LYS A 139 17.35 -12.96 -8.83
CA LYS A 139 18.51 -12.46 -9.59
C LYS A 139 19.74 -13.36 -9.45
N ASN A 140 19.96 -13.88 -8.24
CA ASN A 140 21.11 -14.73 -7.95
C ASN A 140 20.87 -16.21 -8.33
N ASN A 141 19.62 -16.59 -8.64
CA ASN A 141 19.24 -17.96 -9.02
C ASN A 141 18.49 -17.97 -10.38
N PRO A 142 19.21 -17.92 -11.52
CA PRO A 142 18.58 -17.84 -12.85
C PRO A 142 17.63 -19.00 -13.18
N GLY A 143 17.84 -20.19 -12.60
CA GLY A 143 16.93 -21.33 -12.74
C GLY A 143 15.56 -21.04 -12.12
N LEU A 144 15.55 -20.70 -10.83
CA LEU A 144 14.35 -20.33 -10.09
C LEU A 144 13.65 -19.10 -10.69
N ARG A 145 14.41 -18.10 -11.16
CA ARG A 145 13.85 -16.93 -11.88
C ARG A 145 13.07 -17.33 -13.13
N LYS A 146 13.59 -18.29 -13.91
CA LYS A 146 12.90 -18.81 -15.10
C LYS A 146 11.64 -19.59 -14.73
N GLU A 147 11.70 -20.41 -13.69
CA GLU A 147 10.53 -21.16 -13.19
C GLU A 147 9.42 -20.22 -12.73
N VAL A 148 9.77 -19.20 -11.94
CA VAL A 148 8.82 -18.15 -11.53
C VAL A 148 8.27 -17.39 -12.73
N LEU A 149 9.12 -17.01 -13.70
CA LEU A 149 8.68 -16.35 -14.93
C LEU A 149 7.69 -17.21 -15.72
N HIS A 150 7.97 -18.51 -15.88
CA HIS A 150 7.06 -19.43 -16.54
C HIS A 150 5.71 -19.53 -15.82
N LEU A 151 5.72 -19.69 -14.49
CA LEU A 151 4.48 -19.76 -13.73
C LEU A 151 3.67 -18.46 -13.85
N LEU A 152 4.32 -17.30 -13.77
CA LEU A 152 3.67 -16.00 -13.95
C LEU A 152 2.96 -15.90 -15.30
N LEU A 153 3.57 -16.40 -16.38
CA LEU A 153 2.99 -16.40 -17.72
C LEU A 153 1.87 -17.43 -17.87
N GLN A 154 2.03 -18.63 -17.29
CA GLN A 154 1.03 -19.70 -17.35
C GLN A 154 -0.25 -19.36 -16.60
N ASN A 155 -0.14 -18.67 -15.46
CA ASN A 155 -1.28 -18.28 -14.63
C ASN A 155 -2.22 -17.26 -15.30
N ALA A 156 -1.83 -16.67 -16.43
CA ALA A 156 -2.63 -15.65 -17.09
C ALA A 156 -3.96 -16.19 -17.66
N PRO A 157 -5.02 -15.37 -17.69
CA PRO A 157 -5.02 -13.96 -17.30
C PRO A 157 -5.05 -13.78 -15.78
N TYR A 158 -4.48 -12.67 -15.31
CA TYR A 158 -4.80 -12.12 -13.99
C TYR A 158 -6.00 -11.19 -14.13
N TYR A 159 -6.82 -11.08 -13.08
CA TYR A 159 -8.03 -10.26 -13.12
C TYR A 159 -7.74 -8.77 -13.40
N SER A 160 -6.62 -8.25 -12.89
CA SER A 160 -6.12 -6.90 -13.16
C SER A 160 -5.68 -6.69 -14.61
N HIS A 161 -5.19 -7.72 -15.31
CA HIS A 161 -4.97 -7.61 -16.76
C HIS A 161 -6.28 -7.32 -17.48
N VAL A 162 -7.35 -8.04 -17.13
CA VAL A 162 -8.63 -7.94 -17.83
C VAL A 162 -9.37 -6.66 -17.49
N THR A 163 -9.50 -6.35 -16.21
CA THR A 163 -10.19 -5.14 -15.74
C THR A 163 -9.40 -3.87 -16.06
N GLY A 164 -8.08 -3.95 -16.02
CA GLY A 164 -7.14 -2.87 -16.32
C GLY A 164 -6.94 -2.55 -17.80
N THR A 165 -7.44 -3.37 -18.73
CA THR A 165 -7.14 -3.17 -20.15
C THR A 165 -7.84 -1.95 -20.75
N MET A 166 -9.16 -1.89 -20.62
CA MET A 166 -9.95 -0.82 -21.26
C MET A 166 -11.34 -0.64 -20.65
N ILE A 167 -11.87 0.56 -20.84
CA ILE A 167 -13.31 0.83 -20.71
C ILE A 167 -13.98 0.46 -22.03
N ALA A 168 -15.00 -0.39 -21.97
CA ALA A 168 -15.75 -0.84 -23.14
C ALA A 168 -16.94 0.09 -23.42
N GLY A 169 -17.05 0.64 -24.65
CA GLY A 169 -18.13 1.56 -25.00
C GLY A 169 -19.44 0.89 -25.41
N SER A 170 -20.59 1.47 -25.04
CA SER A 170 -21.92 0.90 -25.34
C SER A 170 -22.44 1.19 -26.75
N ASN A 171 -22.06 2.33 -27.34
CA ASN A 171 -22.45 2.70 -28.71
C ASN A 171 -21.36 2.41 -29.73
N ALA A 172 -20.21 1.91 -29.28
CA ALA A 172 -19.16 1.46 -30.17
C ALA A 172 -19.50 0.05 -30.69
N GLU A 173 -19.50 -0.11 -32.00
CA GLU A 173 -19.52 -1.44 -32.63
C GLU A 173 -18.17 -2.14 -32.42
N TYR A 174 -17.08 -1.36 -32.27
CA TYR A 174 -15.72 -1.85 -32.21
C TYR A 174 -14.88 -1.10 -31.17
N SER A 175 -14.10 -1.86 -30.40
CA SER A 175 -12.95 -1.36 -29.63
C SER A 175 -11.69 -2.08 -30.07
N LEU A 176 -10.52 -1.56 -29.73
CA LEU A 176 -9.23 -2.10 -30.12
C LEU A 176 -8.43 -2.55 -28.89
N MET A 177 -8.10 -3.84 -28.83
CA MET A 177 -7.06 -4.33 -27.94
C MET A 177 -5.75 -4.40 -28.71
N TYR A 178 -4.77 -3.66 -28.25
CA TYR A 178 -3.41 -3.85 -28.71
C TYR A 178 -2.82 -5.11 -28.12
N ASP A 179 -2.20 -5.89 -28.99
CA ASP A 179 -1.40 -7.04 -28.60
C ASP A 179 0.07 -6.61 -28.56
N GLU A 180 0.60 -6.55 -27.35
CA GLU A 180 1.96 -6.10 -27.08
C GLU A 180 2.97 -7.26 -27.03
N THR A 181 2.66 -8.43 -27.63
CA THR A 181 3.59 -9.58 -27.76
C THR A 181 4.98 -9.10 -28.17
N PHE A 182 5.04 -8.23 -29.19
CA PHE A 182 6.17 -7.33 -29.38
C PHE A 182 5.89 -6.00 -28.64
N PRO A 183 6.78 -5.48 -27.79
CA PRO A 183 8.18 -5.85 -27.58
C PRO A 183 8.42 -6.86 -26.45
N TRP A 184 7.36 -7.34 -25.80
CA TRP A 184 7.46 -8.07 -24.54
C TRP A 184 8.21 -9.41 -24.65
N PHE A 185 8.15 -10.11 -25.78
CA PHE A 185 8.89 -11.36 -25.95
C PHE A 185 10.41 -11.16 -25.84
N LEU A 186 10.94 -10.00 -26.22
CA LEU A 186 12.36 -9.67 -26.05
C LEU A 186 12.71 -9.55 -24.56
N THR A 187 11.83 -8.91 -23.80
CA THR A 187 11.98 -8.78 -22.34
C THR A 187 11.89 -10.14 -21.65
N VAL A 188 10.89 -10.96 -22.01
CA VAL A 188 10.73 -12.33 -21.48
C VAL A 188 11.95 -13.18 -21.83
N TYR A 189 12.43 -13.12 -23.07
CA TYR A 189 13.64 -13.81 -23.51
C TYR A 189 14.84 -13.43 -22.64
N ASP A 190 15.06 -12.13 -22.40
CA ASP A 190 16.17 -11.65 -21.56
C ASP A 190 16.02 -12.07 -20.09
N LEU A 191 14.80 -12.03 -19.54
CA LEU A 191 14.53 -12.42 -18.16
C LEU A 191 14.73 -13.92 -17.92
N GLY A 192 14.44 -14.77 -18.92
CA GLY A 192 14.57 -16.23 -18.85
C GLY A 192 15.94 -16.80 -19.20
N LYS A 193 16.93 -15.96 -19.56
CA LYS A 193 18.29 -16.41 -19.87
C LYS A 193 18.98 -17.02 -18.64
N LYS A 194 19.58 -18.21 -18.82
CA LYS A 194 20.43 -18.89 -17.82
C LYS A 194 21.78 -19.25 -18.45
N PRO A 195 22.91 -19.06 -17.75
CA PRO A 195 24.21 -19.56 -18.20
C PRO A 195 24.16 -21.09 -18.40
N GLY A 196 24.62 -21.57 -19.56
CA GLY A 196 24.74 -23.00 -19.86
C GLY A 196 23.54 -23.66 -20.54
N LEU A 197 22.42 -22.96 -20.77
CA LEU A 197 21.35 -23.47 -21.63
C LEU A 197 21.75 -23.34 -23.11
N SER A 198 21.45 -24.36 -23.90
CA SER A 198 21.56 -24.31 -25.35
C SER A 198 20.45 -23.44 -25.96
N GLN A 199 20.70 -22.93 -27.16
CA GLN A 199 19.69 -22.18 -27.94
C GLN A 199 18.44 -23.02 -28.26
N LYS A 200 18.50 -24.36 -28.14
CA LYS A 200 17.32 -25.22 -28.27
C LYS A 200 16.44 -25.21 -27.01
N GLU A 201 17.02 -25.00 -25.83
CA GLU A 201 16.32 -25.03 -24.54
C GLU A 201 15.73 -23.67 -24.12
N TRP A 202 16.27 -22.57 -24.67
CA TRP A 202 15.70 -21.23 -24.52
C TRP A 202 16.11 -20.34 -25.69
N ASN A 203 15.14 -19.90 -26.50
CA ASN A 203 15.36 -18.96 -27.58
C ASN A 203 14.21 -17.95 -27.68
N VAL A 204 14.40 -16.96 -28.54
CA VAL A 204 13.44 -15.89 -28.79
C VAL A 204 12.08 -16.44 -29.23
N GLY A 205 12.05 -17.51 -30.04
CA GLY A 205 10.80 -18.12 -30.52
C GLY A 205 9.97 -18.74 -29.39
N ILE A 206 10.60 -19.40 -28.42
CA ILE A 206 9.91 -19.91 -27.23
C ILE A 206 9.30 -18.76 -26.42
N ALA A 207 10.07 -17.69 -26.18
CA ALA A 207 9.57 -16.52 -25.47
C ALA A 207 8.41 -15.85 -26.21
N GLU A 208 8.47 -15.78 -27.54
CA GLU A 208 7.42 -15.23 -28.40
C GLU A 208 6.14 -16.07 -28.33
N GLU A 209 6.25 -17.40 -28.41
CA GLU A 209 5.12 -18.33 -28.30
C GLU A 209 4.42 -18.19 -26.94
N MET A 210 5.19 -18.19 -25.85
CA MET A 210 4.63 -17.99 -24.50
C MET A 210 3.92 -16.64 -24.35
N CYS A 211 4.50 -15.57 -24.91
CA CYS A 211 3.86 -14.26 -24.89
C CYS A 211 2.55 -14.27 -25.68
N LYS A 212 2.55 -14.92 -26.84
CA LYS A 212 1.36 -15.05 -27.68
C LYS A 212 0.23 -15.79 -26.96
N GLU A 213 0.53 -16.95 -26.36
CA GLU A 213 -0.44 -17.72 -25.57
C GLU A 213 -1.03 -16.86 -24.43
N PHE A 214 -0.17 -16.12 -23.73
CA PHE A 214 -0.61 -15.20 -22.68
C PHE A 214 -1.58 -14.13 -23.21
N TYR A 215 -1.28 -13.48 -24.35
CA TYR A 215 -2.17 -12.47 -24.93
C TYR A 215 -3.45 -13.07 -25.51
N ASP A 216 -3.41 -14.32 -26.01
CA ASP A 216 -4.60 -15.06 -26.45
C ASP A 216 -5.59 -15.24 -25.29
N GLU A 217 -5.08 -15.63 -24.12
CA GLU A 217 -5.84 -15.86 -22.90
C GLU A 217 -6.45 -14.55 -22.34
N ILE A 218 -5.67 -13.47 -22.30
CA ILE A 218 -6.18 -12.14 -21.92
C ILE A 218 -7.24 -11.66 -22.89
N TYR A 219 -6.99 -11.77 -24.20
CA TYR A 219 -7.94 -11.35 -25.22
C TYR A 219 -9.27 -12.09 -25.08
N ALA A 220 -9.24 -13.41 -24.86
CA ALA A 220 -10.44 -14.19 -24.61
C ALA A 220 -11.22 -13.72 -23.37
N ALA A 221 -10.52 -13.39 -22.28
CA ALA A 221 -11.15 -12.87 -21.06
C ALA A 221 -11.73 -11.46 -21.23
N ILE A 222 -11.05 -10.57 -21.96
CA ILE A 222 -11.57 -9.23 -22.29
C ILE A 222 -12.81 -9.35 -23.18
N GLN A 223 -12.82 -10.27 -24.15
CA GLN A 223 -14.00 -10.51 -24.97
C GLN A 223 -15.21 -10.93 -24.11
N ARG A 224 -15.02 -11.86 -23.16
CA ARG A 224 -16.06 -12.26 -22.20
C ARG A 224 -16.55 -11.08 -21.36
N ARG A 225 -15.63 -10.27 -20.80
CA ARG A 225 -15.98 -9.05 -20.05
C ARG A 225 -16.76 -8.05 -20.90
N SER A 226 -16.29 -7.75 -22.10
CA SER A 226 -16.90 -6.75 -23.00
C SER A 226 -18.33 -7.12 -23.40
N THR A 227 -18.59 -8.42 -23.53
CA THR A 227 -19.92 -8.97 -23.82
C THR A 227 -20.91 -8.67 -22.69
N MET A 228 -20.46 -8.73 -21.43
CA MET A 228 -21.28 -8.42 -20.25
C MET A 228 -21.63 -6.92 -20.18
N VAL A 229 -20.68 -6.06 -20.53
CA VAL A 229 -20.87 -4.59 -20.50
C VAL A 229 -21.81 -4.12 -21.61
N SER A 230 -21.68 -4.67 -22.82
CA SER A 230 -22.29 -4.11 -24.04
C SER A 230 -23.51 -4.88 -24.58
N ASN A 231 -24.01 -5.89 -23.84
CA ASN A 231 -25.06 -6.80 -24.31
C ASN A 231 -24.76 -7.41 -25.70
N ASN A 232 -23.51 -7.83 -25.95
CA ASN A 232 -23.01 -8.45 -27.19
C ASN A 232 -22.91 -7.55 -28.44
N ARG A 233 -23.00 -6.22 -28.29
CA ARG A 233 -22.88 -5.31 -29.45
C ARG A 233 -21.44 -4.94 -29.77
N LEU A 234 -20.57 -4.90 -28.76
CA LEU A 234 -19.19 -4.51 -28.93
C LEU A 234 -18.32 -5.70 -29.37
N LYS A 235 -17.54 -5.51 -30.44
CA LYS A 235 -16.48 -6.44 -30.83
C LYS A 235 -15.12 -5.86 -30.48
N ILE A 236 -14.30 -6.60 -29.73
CA ILE A 236 -12.91 -6.21 -29.52
C ILE A 236 -12.08 -6.68 -30.71
N LEU A 237 -11.47 -5.76 -31.43
CA LEU A 237 -10.51 -6.03 -32.49
C LEU A 237 -9.13 -6.18 -31.85
N ARG A 238 -8.39 -7.22 -32.24
CA ARG A 238 -7.00 -7.39 -31.81
C ARG A 238 -6.06 -6.84 -32.87
N LEU A 239 -5.08 -6.06 -32.45
CA LEU A 239 -4.05 -5.53 -33.35
C LEU A 239 -2.65 -5.65 -32.72
N PRO A 240 -1.82 -6.58 -33.22
CA PRO A 240 -0.41 -6.66 -32.84
C PRO A 240 0.35 -5.37 -33.10
N PHE A 241 1.24 -4.99 -32.18
CA PHE A 241 2.16 -3.86 -32.36
C PHE A 241 3.04 -4.01 -33.60
N SER A 242 3.47 -5.23 -33.92
CA SER A 242 4.26 -5.55 -35.12
C SER A 242 3.53 -5.16 -36.41
N ASP A 243 2.20 -5.31 -36.45
CA ASP A 243 1.38 -5.02 -37.63
C ASP A 243 1.24 -3.52 -37.91
N LEU A 244 1.49 -2.66 -36.92
CA LEU A 244 1.50 -1.21 -37.12
C LEU A 244 2.66 -0.77 -38.04
N GLN A 245 3.77 -1.51 -38.04
CA GLN A 245 4.98 -1.24 -38.82
C GLN A 245 5.54 0.19 -38.61
N LEU A 246 5.42 0.71 -37.39
CA LEU A 246 5.73 2.11 -37.04
C LEU A 246 7.16 2.53 -37.40
N GLU A 247 8.13 1.62 -37.20
CA GLU A 247 9.52 1.87 -37.55
C GLU A 247 9.75 1.73 -39.07
N LYS A 248 9.31 0.62 -39.66
CA LYS A 248 9.56 0.28 -41.07
C LYS A 248 8.94 1.31 -42.02
N GLU A 249 7.77 1.85 -41.70
CA GLU A 249 7.12 2.92 -42.48
C GLU A 249 7.61 4.33 -42.07
N GLY A 250 8.60 4.44 -41.18
CA GLY A 250 9.27 5.70 -40.83
C GLY A 250 8.49 6.62 -39.89
N HIS A 251 7.37 6.18 -39.33
CA HIS A 251 6.52 6.98 -38.43
C HIS A 251 7.27 7.39 -37.16
N LEU A 252 8.01 6.47 -36.51
CA LEU A 252 8.76 6.79 -35.30
C LEU A 252 9.85 7.84 -35.55
N LYS A 253 10.54 7.74 -36.67
CA LYS A 253 11.58 8.70 -37.06
C LYS A 253 10.99 10.07 -37.39
N SER A 254 9.87 10.13 -38.11
CA SER A 254 9.16 11.39 -38.38
C SER A 254 8.71 12.04 -37.07
N TRP A 255 8.07 11.24 -36.22
CA TRP A 255 7.56 11.68 -34.92
C TRP A 255 8.65 12.27 -34.03
N PHE A 256 9.80 11.59 -33.99
CA PHE A 256 10.99 12.04 -33.31
C PHE A 256 11.45 13.41 -33.83
N LEU A 257 11.57 13.59 -35.15
CA LEU A 257 12.01 14.85 -35.74
C LEU A 257 11.02 16.00 -35.51
N ASP A 258 9.71 15.74 -35.66
CA ASP A 258 8.67 16.76 -35.52
C ASP A 258 8.62 17.34 -34.09
N TYR A 259 8.76 16.49 -33.07
CA TYR A 259 8.76 16.94 -31.68
C TYR A 259 10.05 17.60 -31.23
N SER A 260 11.19 17.28 -31.84
CA SER A 260 12.45 17.98 -31.60
C SER A 260 12.33 19.51 -31.78
N VAL A 261 11.47 19.93 -32.72
CA VAL A 261 11.21 21.34 -33.02
C VAL A 261 10.43 22.00 -31.88
N THR A 262 9.59 21.23 -31.19
CA THR A 262 8.75 21.73 -30.10
C THR A 262 9.46 21.83 -28.76
N LEU A 263 10.60 21.13 -28.58
CA LEU A 263 11.42 21.25 -27.39
C LEU A 263 11.94 22.68 -27.20
N PRO A 264 11.81 23.27 -26.00
CA PRO A 264 12.47 24.52 -25.66
C PRO A 264 13.99 24.43 -25.87
N PHE A 265 14.63 25.55 -26.16
CA PHE A 265 16.03 25.62 -26.61
C PHE A 265 16.98 24.94 -25.63
N GLU A 266 16.77 25.15 -24.33
CA GLU A 266 17.54 24.60 -23.23
C GLU A 266 17.52 23.05 -23.15
N PHE A 267 16.52 22.40 -23.75
CA PHE A 267 16.42 20.94 -23.77
C PHE A 267 16.93 20.31 -25.07
N LYS A 268 17.18 21.11 -26.11
CA LYS A 268 17.63 20.60 -27.42
C LYS A 268 18.98 19.91 -27.35
N GLU A 269 19.84 20.26 -26.38
CA GLU A 269 21.15 19.62 -26.21
C GLU A 269 21.06 18.13 -25.82
N PHE A 270 19.96 17.71 -25.19
CA PHE A 270 19.72 16.31 -24.80
C PHE A 270 19.11 15.48 -25.93
N PHE A 271 18.70 16.14 -27.02
CA PHE A 271 18.07 15.47 -28.14
C PHE A 271 19.12 14.71 -28.96
N PRO A 272 18.94 13.39 -29.18
CA PRO A 272 19.94 12.59 -29.87
C PRO A 272 20.08 13.01 -31.34
N LYS A 273 21.33 13.07 -31.83
CA LYS A 273 21.64 13.48 -33.20
C LYS A 273 21.24 12.44 -34.26
N HIS A 274 21.13 11.18 -33.86
CA HIS A 274 20.81 10.05 -34.74
C HIS A 274 19.75 9.15 -34.12
N TYR A 275 18.84 8.65 -34.95
CA TYR A 275 17.84 7.65 -34.59
C TYR A 275 18.46 6.24 -34.74
N HIS A 276 18.42 5.43 -33.68
CA HIS A 276 18.81 4.01 -33.65
C HIS A 276 17.63 3.10 -33.27
N GLY A 277 17.07 2.35 -34.24
CA GLY A 277 15.83 1.57 -34.07
C GLY A 277 15.73 0.70 -32.82
N ASP A 278 16.77 -0.09 -32.55
CA ASP A 278 16.82 -1.01 -31.41
C ASP A 278 16.81 -0.31 -30.04
N SER A 279 17.14 0.99 -29.99
CA SER A 279 17.14 1.77 -28.75
C SER A 279 15.75 2.28 -28.35
N PHE A 280 14.70 1.95 -29.10
CA PHE A 280 13.39 2.63 -29.05
C PHE A 280 12.18 1.75 -28.83
N LEU A 281 12.32 0.57 -28.22
CA LEU A 281 11.16 -0.26 -27.85
C LEU A 281 10.09 0.52 -27.06
N GLY A 282 10.50 1.41 -26.16
CA GLY A 282 9.57 2.31 -25.44
C GLY A 282 8.85 3.31 -26.36
N ALA A 283 9.44 3.71 -27.49
CA ALA A 283 8.83 4.61 -28.46
C ALA A 283 7.72 3.93 -29.26
N HIS A 284 7.84 2.62 -29.53
CA HIS A 284 6.74 1.84 -30.12
C HIS A 284 5.50 1.91 -29.22
N VAL A 285 5.65 1.59 -27.93
CA VAL A 285 4.56 1.64 -26.95
C VAL A 285 3.95 3.05 -26.91
N ARG A 286 4.78 4.09 -26.77
CA ARG A 286 4.30 5.47 -26.70
C ARG A 286 3.56 5.90 -27.97
N TYR A 287 4.14 5.67 -29.16
CA TYR A 287 3.52 6.09 -30.42
C TYR A 287 2.16 5.40 -30.64
N THR A 288 2.04 4.12 -30.29
CA THR A 288 0.77 3.39 -30.43
C THR A 288 -0.37 4.00 -29.62
N TYR A 289 -0.08 4.73 -28.56
CA TYR A 289 -1.10 5.33 -27.71
C TYR A 289 -1.28 6.84 -27.90
N VAL A 290 -0.25 7.57 -28.32
CA VAL A 290 -0.29 9.04 -28.42
C VAL A 290 0.24 9.61 -29.74
N GLY A 291 0.60 8.76 -30.70
CA GLY A 291 1.12 9.18 -32.00
C GLY A 291 0.07 9.94 -32.82
N PRO A 292 0.42 11.06 -33.48
CA PRO A 292 -0.56 11.93 -34.14
C PRO A 292 -1.24 11.30 -35.36
N GLN A 293 -0.61 10.30 -36.00
CA GLN A 293 -1.17 9.59 -37.15
C GLN A 293 -1.73 8.21 -36.77
N ILE A 294 -1.76 7.86 -35.49
CA ILE A 294 -2.06 6.49 -35.07
C ILE A 294 -3.42 6.01 -35.52
N LEU A 295 -4.45 6.87 -35.46
CA LEU A 295 -5.79 6.53 -35.94
C LEU A 295 -5.77 6.14 -37.43
N SER A 296 -5.06 6.90 -38.26
CA SER A 296 -4.93 6.61 -39.70
C SER A 296 -4.24 5.27 -39.95
N ILE A 297 -3.17 4.99 -39.19
CA ILE A 297 -2.41 3.74 -39.31
C ILE A 297 -3.29 2.57 -38.89
N VAL A 298 -3.93 2.66 -37.73
CA VAL A 298 -4.83 1.63 -37.21
C VAL A 298 -5.93 1.33 -38.22
N LYS A 299 -6.62 2.35 -38.74
CA LYS A 299 -7.65 2.18 -39.76
C LYS A 299 -7.10 1.44 -40.99
N LYS A 300 -5.95 1.85 -41.52
CA LYS A 300 -5.31 1.16 -42.67
C LYS A 300 -5.03 -0.33 -42.37
N ARG A 301 -4.70 -0.69 -41.12
CA ARG A 301 -4.43 -2.08 -40.75
C ARG A 301 -5.68 -2.92 -40.56
N ILE A 302 -6.73 -2.36 -39.97
CA ILE A 302 -7.95 -3.10 -39.65
C ILE A 302 -9.02 -3.03 -40.77
N SER A 303 -8.78 -2.28 -41.85
CA SER A 303 -9.73 -2.13 -42.98
C SER A 303 -9.99 -3.42 -43.74
N THR A 304 -9.07 -4.37 -43.66
CA THR A 304 -9.18 -5.69 -44.26
C THR A 304 -10.18 -6.60 -43.53
N ILE A 305 -10.66 -6.20 -42.35
CA ILE A 305 -11.57 -6.98 -41.49
C ILE A 305 -13.06 -6.63 -41.74
N GLY A 306 -13.34 -5.75 -42.73
CA GLY A 306 -14.73 -5.40 -43.12
C GLY A 306 -15.41 -4.41 -42.16
N VAL A 307 -14.63 -3.64 -41.40
CA VAL A 307 -15.11 -2.58 -40.50
C VAL A 307 -15.33 -1.28 -41.27
N ASP A 308 -16.43 -0.55 -41.02
CA ASP A 308 -16.60 0.81 -41.56
C ASP A 308 -15.79 1.82 -40.75
N LEU A 309 -14.54 1.96 -41.16
CA LEU A 309 -13.54 2.75 -40.44
C LEU A 309 -13.66 4.24 -40.66
N ASN A 310 -14.49 4.69 -41.60
CA ASN A 310 -14.67 6.11 -41.84
C ASN A 310 -15.46 6.79 -40.73
N LYS A 311 -16.18 6.01 -39.91
CA LYS A 311 -16.96 6.51 -38.77
C LYS A 311 -16.11 7.05 -37.62
N PHE A 312 -14.91 6.53 -37.39
CA PHE A 312 -14.07 6.96 -36.25
C PHE A 312 -13.23 8.18 -36.61
N ASP A 313 -13.17 9.20 -35.78
CA ASP A 313 -12.37 10.41 -36.04
C ASP A 313 -11.41 10.75 -34.88
N LEU A 314 -11.54 10.04 -33.76
CA LEU A 314 -10.72 10.17 -32.57
C LEU A 314 -10.22 8.80 -32.11
N HIS A 315 -8.91 8.67 -31.88
CA HIS A 315 -8.33 7.51 -31.20
C HIS A 315 -8.29 7.76 -29.70
N VAL A 316 -8.91 6.90 -28.89
CA VAL A 316 -9.02 7.14 -27.44
C VAL A 316 -8.28 6.05 -26.68
N ARG A 317 -7.20 6.43 -26.00
CA ARG A 317 -6.52 5.54 -25.07
C ARG A 317 -7.27 5.51 -23.74
N THR A 318 -7.58 4.31 -23.27
CA THR A 318 -7.97 4.07 -21.88
C THR A 318 -6.77 3.58 -21.08
N LYS A 319 -6.53 4.11 -19.88
CA LYS A 319 -5.42 3.69 -19.02
C LYS A 319 -5.82 3.69 -17.55
N GLN A 320 -5.27 2.76 -16.78
CA GLN A 320 -5.39 2.77 -15.33
C GLN A 320 -4.70 4.00 -14.74
N ASP A 321 -5.30 4.56 -13.68
CA ASP A 321 -4.83 5.80 -13.02
C ASP A 321 -3.46 5.66 -12.34
N ASP A 322 -2.90 4.45 -12.18
CA ASP A 322 -1.64 4.17 -11.50
C ASP A 322 -0.42 4.08 -12.43
N HIS A 323 -0.64 3.68 -13.68
CA HIS A 323 0.26 3.96 -14.82
C HIS A 323 0.39 5.48 -15.12
N LEU A 324 -0.37 6.22 -14.34
CA LEU A 324 -0.36 7.57 -13.81
C LEU A 324 0.89 8.09 -13.03
N THR A 325 2.09 7.48 -13.07
CA THR A 325 3.16 7.78 -12.08
C THR A 325 4.63 8.13 -12.51
N GLU A 326 5.18 7.71 -13.65
CA GLU A 326 6.61 7.88 -14.10
C GLU A 326 7.21 9.29 -14.41
N GLY A 327 6.50 10.39 -14.19
CA GLY A 327 6.61 11.66 -14.94
C GLY A 327 6.70 12.88 -14.04
N LYS A 328 6.72 12.61 -12.72
CA LYS A 328 7.07 13.58 -11.68
C LYS A 328 8.39 14.28 -12.01
N ARG A 329 9.36 13.51 -12.54
CA ARG A 329 10.68 14.03 -12.90
C ARG A 329 10.65 14.97 -14.12
N ILE A 330 9.82 14.66 -15.12
CA ILE A 330 9.62 15.51 -16.30
C ILE A 330 8.99 16.85 -15.89
N ASN A 331 7.95 16.81 -15.05
CA ASN A 331 7.31 18.03 -14.56
C ASN A 331 8.24 18.89 -13.70
N ARG A 332 9.05 18.26 -12.84
CA ARG A 332 10.12 18.94 -12.11
C ARG A 332 11.09 19.68 -13.04
N ILE A 333 11.62 19.00 -14.06
CA ILE A 333 12.56 19.57 -15.04
C ILE A 333 11.95 20.76 -15.75
N LEU A 334 10.69 20.65 -16.15
CA LEU A 334 10.02 21.69 -16.90
C LEU A 334 9.63 22.93 -16.08
N LEU A 335 9.48 22.78 -14.76
CA LEU A 335 9.04 23.85 -13.85
C LEU A 335 10.22 24.52 -13.14
N LYS A 336 11.24 23.75 -12.77
CA LYS A 336 12.44 24.24 -12.05
C LYS A 336 13.68 24.41 -12.94
N GLY A 337 13.59 24.02 -14.20
CA GLY A 337 14.75 23.93 -15.09
C GLY A 337 15.63 22.71 -14.80
N ILE A 338 16.70 22.56 -15.59
CA ILE A 338 17.58 21.40 -15.57
C ILE A 338 18.55 21.46 -14.39
N GLN A 339 18.54 20.44 -13.53
CA GLN A 339 19.57 20.25 -12.49
C GLN A 339 20.63 19.23 -12.92
N GLY A 340 21.74 19.13 -12.17
CA GLY A 340 22.88 18.25 -12.52
C GLY A 340 22.47 16.77 -12.69
N GLU A 341 21.62 16.26 -11.81
CA GLU A 341 21.07 14.91 -11.89
C GLU A 341 20.13 14.70 -13.08
N ASP A 342 19.43 15.75 -13.52
CA ASP A 342 18.47 15.68 -14.63
C ASP A 342 19.15 15.51 -15.99
N LYS A 343 20.38 15.99 -16.13
CA LYS A 343 21.17 15.79 -17.36
C LYS A 343 21.36 14.30 -17.65
N GLY A 344 21.64 13.49 -16.63
CA GLY A 344 21.78 12.03 -16.79
C GLY A 344 20.47 11.35 -17.19
N PHE A 345 19.34 11.87 -16.69
CA PHE A 345 18.01 11.38 -17.03
C PHE A 345 17.62 11.73 -18.47
N LEU A 346 17.77 13.00 -18.87
CA LEU A 346 17.41 13.47 -20.22
C LEU A 346 18.32 12.93 -21.32
N LYS A 347 19.55 12.50 -21.00
CA LYS A 347 20.45 11.82 -21.95
C LYS A 347 19.86 10.51 -22.51
N LYS A 348 18.87 9.91 -21.83
CA LYS A 348 18.17 8.73 -22.36
C LYS A 348 17.10 9.17 -23.33
N TYR A 349 17.08 8.56 -24.51
CA TYR A 349 16.14 8.89 -25.57
C TYR A 349 14.67 8.91 -25.13
N SER A 350 14.22 7.87 -24.40
CA SER A 350 12.82 7.76 -23.95
C SER A 350 12.40 8.98 -23.14
N ASN A 351 13.28 9.46 -22.27
CA ASN A 351 12.98 10.53 -21.33
C ASN A 351 12.91 11.90 -22.01
N ILE A 352 13.82 12.20 -22.95
CA ILE A 352 13.76 13.44 -23.73
C ILE A 352 12.59 13.44 -24.72
N CYS A 353 12.20 12.27 -25.24
CA CYS A 353 10.99 12.13 -26.05
C CYS A 353 9.72 12.34 -25.22
N ASP A 354 9.63 11.74 -24.03
CA ASP A 354 8.50 11.95 -23.12
C ASP A 354 8.35 13.44 -22.73
N LEU A 355 9.48 14.14 -22.50
CA LEU A 355 9.50 15.59 -22.30
C LEU A 355 8.92 16.35 -23.52
N ALA A 356 9.33 15.96 -24.72
CA ALA A 356 8.89 16.58 -25.96
C ALA A 356 7.39 16.36 -26.22
N ILE A 357 6.90 15.14 -25.99
CA ILE A 357 5.48 14.76 -26.07
C ILE A 357 4.65 15.66 -25.17
N TYR A 358 5.06 15.85 -23.91
CA TYR A 358 4.37 16.72 -22.98
C TYR A 358 4.28 18.17 -23.48
N VAL A 359 5.42 18.75 -23.88
CA VAL A 359 5.45 20.13 -24.39
C VAL A 359 4.58 20.30 -25.63
N TRP A 360 4.57 19.30 -26.51
CA TRP A 360 3.72 19.32 -27.69
C TRP A 360 2.23 19.29 -27.31
N HIS A 361 1.81 18.42 -26.40
CA HIS A 361 0.41 18.35 -25.93
C HIS A 361 -0.05 19.66 -25.30
N MET A 362 0.77 20.27 -24.44
CA MET A 362 0.49 21.59 -23.85
C MET A 362 0.14 22.63 -24.92
N ARG A 363 0.87 22.64 -26.05
CA ARG A 363 0.74 23.66 -27.09
C ARG A 363 -0.29 23.33 -28.17
N ASN A 364 -0.58 22.04 -28.40
CA ASN A 364 -1.29 21.59 -29.60
C ASN A 364 -2.44 20.60 -29.33
N TRP A 365 -2.91 20.45 -28.09
CA TRP A 365 -3.96 19.48 -27.76
C TRP A 365 -5.21 19.58 -28.65
N HIS A 366 -5.67 20.81 -28.95
CA HIS A 366 -6.81 21.11 -29.83
C HIS A 366 -6.62 20.66 -31.29
N LYS A 367 -5.39 20.36 -31.71
CA LYS A 367 -5.07 19.82 -33.05
C LYS A 367 -4.98 18.30 -33.05
N ASN A 368 -5.01 17.67 -31.87
CA ASN A 368 -4.73 16.26 -31.74
C ASN A 368 -6.00 15.43 -31.88
N LYS A 369 -5.95 14.40 -32.73
CA LYS A 369 -7.02 13.42 -32.90
C LYS A 369 -6.90 12.24 -31.93
N ASN A 370 -6.28 12.49 -30.78
CA ASN A 370 -6.13 11.52 -29.70
C ASN A 370 -6.86 12.02 -28.44
N GLY A 371 -7.60 11.13 -27.80
CA GLY A 371 -8.26 11.33 -26.52
C GLY A 371 -7.70 10.40 -25.44
N PHE A 372 -7.98 10.73 -24.18
CA PHE A 372 -7.53 9.95 -23.04
C PHE A 372 -8.63 9.79 -21.99
N ILE A 373 -8.77 8.58 -21.44
CA ILE A 373 -9.59 8.28 -20.26
C ILE A 373 -8.76 7.52 -19.22
N GLY A 374 -8.68 8.08 -18.02
CA GLY A 374 -8.11 7.47 -16.82
C GLY A 374 -9.20 6.86 -15.94
N PHE A 375 -8.96 5.65 -15.42
CA PHE A 375 -9.92 4.93 -14.57
C PHE A 375 -9.28 4.20 -13.40
N THR A 376 -10.09 3.94 -12.37
CA THR A 376 -9.65 3.27 -11.14
C THR A 376 -9.45 1.77 -11.38
N ASP A 377 -8.24 1.29 -11.11
CA ASP A 377 -7.90 -0.13 -11.20
C ASP A 377 -8.30 -0.93 -9.95
N PHE A 378 -8.16 -2.26 -10.03
CA PHE A 378 -8.46 -3.16 -8.92
C PHE A 378 -7.56 -2.89 -7.70
N SER A 379 -8.20 -2.57 -6.57
CA SER A 379 -7.52 -2.16 -5.35
C SER A 379 -7.90 -3.02 -4.14
N PHE A 380 -6.96 -3.19 -3.21
CA PHE A 380 -7.14 -3.83 -1.92
C PHE A 380 -6.20 -3.20 -0.89
N LYS A 381 -6.66 -3.03 0.36
CA LYS A 381 -5.91 -2.34 1.44
C LYS A 381 -5.41 -0.95 1.05
N GLY A 382 -6.25 -0.20 0.33
CA GLY A 382 -5.92 1.11 -0.21
C GLY A 382 -4.78 1.12 -1.24
N ASN A 383 -4.35 -0.04 -1.74
CA ASN A 383 -3.28 -0.20 -2.72
C ASN A 383 -3.78 -0.82 -4.02
N ILE A 384 -3.10 -0.54 -5.13
CA ILE A 384 -3.35 -1.22 -6.40
C ILE A 384 -2.76 -2.62 -6.34
N VAL A 385 -3.56 -3.63 -6.68
CA VAL A 385 -3.20 -5.04 -6.49
C VAL A 385 -1.99 -5.41 -7.34
N HIS A 386 -1.94 -4.93 -8.58
CA HIS A 386 -0.87 -5.28 -9.51
C HIS A 386 0.46 -4.50 -9.31
N ASP A 387 0.50 -3.56 -8.36
CA ASP A 387 1.71 -2.80 -8.04
C ASP A 387 2.34 -3.26 -6.70
N THR A 388 1.60 -4.04 -5.91
CA THR A 388 1.97 -4.35 -4.53
C THR A 388 2.51 -5.77 -4.41
N ILE A 389 3.82 -5.91 -4.27
CA ILE A 389 4.48 -7.22 -4.09
C ILE A 389 4.18 -7.84 -2.71
N ASN A 390 3.79 -7.04 -1.72
CA ASN A 390 3.63 -7.46 -0.32
C ASN A 390 2.19 -7.77 0.08
N LEU A 391 1.31 -8.10 -0.87
CA LEU A 391 -0.09 -8.42 -0.52
C LEU A 391 -0.20 -9.68 0.37
N ALA A 392 0.76 -10.60 0.32
CA ALA A 392 0.70 -11.84 1.11
C ALA A 392 1.38 -11.73 2.49
N LYS A 393 2.36 -10.84 2.69
CA LYS A 393 3.19 -10.80 3.91
C LYS A 393 2.93 -9.55 4.72
N GLY A 394 2.40 -9.73 5.94
CA GLY A 394 2.03 -8.74 6.98
C GLY A 394 2.98 -7.57 7.22
N ASN A 395 4.21 -7.66 6.74
CA ASN A 395 5.24 -6.65 6.83
C ASN A 395 5.92 -6.54 5.45
N ASN A 396 6.48 -5.37 5.16
CA ASN A 396 7.24 -5.06 3.93
C ASN A 396 8.52 -5.92 3.71
N SER A 397 8.58 -7.16 4.18
CA SER A 397 9.72 -8.05 4.02
C SER A 397 9.67 -8.73 2.67
N ASP A 398 10.62 -8.35 1.81
CA ASP A 398 10.96 -9.04 0.57
C ASP A 398 11.09 -10.56 0.80
N PRO A 399 10.72 -11.41 -0.20
CA PRO A 399 10.89 -12.85 -0.09
C PRO A 399 12.37 -13.18 0.15
N LYS A 400 12.64 -13.89 1.26
CA LYS A 400 13.99 -14.28 1.67
C LYS A 400 14.27 -15.74 1.32
N TYR A 401 13.22 -16.57 1.30
CA TYR A 401 13.28 -18.00 1.04
C TYR A 401 12.41 -18.36 -0.17
N GLU A 402 12.57 -19.59 -0.69
CA GLU A 402 11.84 -20.03 -1.86
C GLU A 402 10.35 -20.25 -1.55
N GLU A 403 10.03 -20.77 -0.38
CA GLU A 403 8.66 -20.95 0.13
C GLU A 403 7.90 -19.63 0.13
N ASP A 404 8.59 -18.53 0.46
CA ASP A 404 8.02 -17.17 0.44
C ASP A 404 7.53 -16.75 -0.95
N LEU A 405 8.22 -17.21 -2.00
CA LEU A 405 7.86 -16.92 -3.39
C LEU A 405 6.61 -17.70 -3.78
N TRP A 406 6.56 -18.98 -3.41
CA TRP A 406 5.43 -19.83 -3.71
C TRP A 406 4.16 -19.39 -2.97
N ASP A 407 4.27 -18.96 -1.71
CA ASP A 407 3.16 -18.36 -0.96
C ASP A 407 2.62 -17.10 -1.65
N LEU A 408 3.52 -16.27 -2.19
CA LEU A 408 3.14 -15.06 -2.92
C LEU A 408 2.43 -15.39 -4.25
N LEU A 409 2.99 -16.33 -5.01
CA LEU A 409 2.48 -16.74 -6.33
C LEU A 409 1.13 -17.46 -6.24
N ASN A 410 0.92 -18.23 -5.18
CA ASN A 410 -0.31 -18.99 -4.93
C ASN A 410 -1.34 -18.23 -4.08
N SER A 411 -1.07 -16.96 -3.73
CA SER A 411 -1.95 -16.20 -2.85
C SER A 411 -3.35 -16.03 -3.44
N PRO A 412 -4.42 -16.32 -2.69
CA PRO A 412 -5.79 -16.12 -3.16
C PRO A 412 -6.13 -14.63 -3.28
N LEU A 413 -5.29 -13.71 -2.80
CA LEU A 413 -5.50 -12.26 -2.97
C LEU A 413 -5.29 -11.81 -4.41
N ARG A 414 -4.58 -12.61 -5.21
CA ARG A 414 -4.19 -12.30 -6.57
C ARG A 414 -4.89 -13.24 -7.53
N LEU A 415 -6.09 -12.86 -7.94
CA LEU A 415 -6.95 -13.66 -8.79
C LEU A 415 -6.34 -13.87 -10.19
N HIS A 416 -6.18 -15.13 -10.56
CA HIS A 416 -5.77 -15.61 -11.87
C HIS A 416 -6.57 -16.86 -12.26
N LYS A 417 -6.46 -17.36 -13.49
CA LYS A 417 -7.40 -18.38 -13.99
C LYS A 417 -7.37 -19.69 -13.19
N ASP A 418 -6.23 -20.05 -12.62
CA ASP A 418 -6.04 -21.31 -11.91
C ASP A 418 -6.35 -21.25 -10.40
N ASN A 419 -6.65 -20.07 -9.84
CA ASN A 419 -6.92 -19.92 -8.40
C ASN A 419 -8.31 -19.36 -8.05
N VAL A 420 -9.25 -19.38 -9.00
CA VAL A 420 -10.58 -18.75 -8.82
C VAL A 420 -11.33 -19.35 -7.63
N ASP A 421 -11.28 -20.66 -7.43
CA ASP A 421 -11.97 -21.33 -6.30
C ASP A 421 -11.37 -20.92 -4.95
N GLN A 422 -10.04 -20.86 -4.85
CA GLN A 422 -9.33 -20.38 -3.65
C GLN A 422 -9.67 -18.91 -3.39
N HIS A 423 -9.74 -18.09 -4.44
CA HIS A 423 -10.15 -16.70 -4.35
C HIS A 423 -11.60 -16.57 -3.88
N PHE A 424 -12.52 -17.40 -4.37
CA PHE A 424 -13.91 -17.40 -3.90
C PHE A 424 -14.04 -17.83 -2.45
N GLY A 425 -13.29 -18.84 -2.01
CA GLY A 425 -13.21 -19.22 -0.60
C GLY A 425 -12.66 -18.09 0.27
N TYR A 426 -11.70 -17.31 -0.23
CA TYR A 426 -11.24 -16.10 0.45
C TYR A 426 -12.34 -15.03 0.55
N LEU A 427 -13.09 -14.78 -0.52
CA LEU A 427 -14.19 -13.79 -0.49
C LEU A 427 -15.35 -14.21 0.43
N ASP A 428 -15.63 -15.51 0.58
CA ASP A 428 -16.68 -15.99 1.50
C ASP A 428 -16.42 -15.59 2.95
N LYS A 429 -15.15 -15.48 3.36
CA LYS A 429 -14.78 -15.04 4.70
C LYS A 429 -15.30 -13.63 5.04
N TYR A 430 -15.61 -12.80 4.04
CA TYR A 430 -16.18 -11.46 4.28
C TYR A 430 -17.62 -11.47 4.80
N ILE A 431 -18.36 -12.55 4.56
CA ILE A 431 -19.75 -12.70 4.98
C ILE A 431 -19.92 -13.68 6.15
N GLU A 432 -18.81 -14.29 6.59
CA GLU A 432 -18.77 -15.09 7.81
C GLU A 432 -18.77 -14.18 9.04
N PRO A 433 -19.35 -14.62 10.19
CA PRO A 433 -19.36 -13.85 11.43
C PRO A 433 -17.98 -13.77 12.12
N VAL A 434 -16.88 -13.73 11.34
CA VAL A 434 -15.49 -13.82 11.85
C VAL A 434 -15.04 -12.53 12.56
N TYR A 435 -15.80 -11.43 12.43
CA TYR A 435 -15.45 -10.12 13.01
C TYR A 435 -15.59 -10.04 14.53
N VAL A 436 -16.40 -10.91 15.13
CA VAL A 436 -16.45 -11.06 16.59
C VAL A 436 -15.06 -11.49 17.11
N TYR A 437 -14.33 -12.32 16.34
CA TYR A 437 -13.01 -12.81 16.74
C TYR A 437 -11.90 -11.79 16.56
N GLU A 438 -11.98 -10.84 15.63
CA GLU A 438 -10.96 -9.78 15.47
C GLU A 438 -10.97 -8.79 16.64
N GLU A 439 -12.15 -8.46 17.13
CA GLU A 439 -12.33 -7.59 18.28
C GLU A 439 -11.84 -8.27 19.56
N VAL A 440 -12.23 -9.54 19.76
CA VAL A 440 -11.75 -10.32 20.90
C VAL A 440 -10.25 -10.59 20.81
N ALA A 441 -9.70 -10.92 19.64
CA ALA A 441 -8.26 -11.09 19.45
C ALA A 441 -7.48 -9.78 19.70
N SER A 442 -8.00 -8.64 19.25
CA SER A 442 -7.38 -7.33 19.52
C SER A 442 -7.44 -6.96 21.00
N GLN A 443 -8.54 -7.30 21.68
CA GLN A 443 -8.67 -7.15 23.13
C GLN A 443 -7.68 -8.03 23.88
N ILE A 444 -7.53 -9.31 23.49
CA ILE A 444 -6.55 -10.26 24.07
C ILE A 444 -5.12 -9.73 23.86
N ILE A 445 -4.74 -9.37 22.63
CA ILE A 445 -3.39 -8.84 22.34
C ILE A 445 -3.14 -7.53 23.13
N GLY A 446 -4.16 -6.69 23.25
CA GLY A 446 -4.10 -5.46 24.06
C GLY A 446 -3.92 -5.74 25.55
N LEU A 447 -4.62 -6.75 26.08
CA LEU A 447 -4.52 -7.23 27.46
C LEU A 447 -3.17 -7.86 27.75
N GLU A 448 -2.67 -8.75 26.89
CA GLU A 448 -1.34 -9.36 27.01
C GLU A 448 -0.24 -8.30 27.12
N LYS A 449 -0.29 -7.26 26.27
CA LYS A 449 0.66 -6.13 26.32
C LYS A 449 0.55 -5.35 27.63
N ARG A 450 -0.66 -5.12 28.15
CA ARG A 450 -0.88 -4.45 29.44
C ARG A 450 -0.36 -5.30 30.60
N ILE A 451 -0.65 -6.60 30.60
CA ILE A 451 -0.16 -7.58 31.57
C ILE A 451 1.37 -7.60 31.58
N GLN A 452 2.01 -7.70 30.42
CA GLN A 452 3.47 -7.70 30.30
C GLN A 452 4.07 -6.39 30.84
N LYS A 453 3.50 -5.24 30.47
CA LYS A 453 3.94 -3.93 30.97
C LYS A 453 3.80 -3.82 32.49
N LEU A 454 2.72 -4.35 33.05
CA LEU A 454 2.49 -4.33 34.50
C LEU A 454 3.44 -5.28 35.24
N ARG A 455 3.73 -6.47 34.69
CA ARG A 455 4.72 -7.41 35.23
C ARG A 455 6.11 -6.78 35.32
N MET A 456 6.58 -6.16 34.25
CA MET A 456 7.87 -5.44 34.25
C MET A 456 7.89 -4.29 35.28
N LYS A 457 6.76 -3.60 35.48
CA LYS A 457 6.64 -2.55 36.49
C LYS A 457 6.72 -3.10 37.92
N ILE A 458 6.02 -4.20 38.20
CA ILE A 458 6.07 -4.88 39.52
C ILE A 458 7.48 -5.37 39.82
N GLU A 459 8.13 -6.00 38.85
CA GLU A 459 9.50 -6.48 38.95
C GLU A 459 10.47 -5.33 39.24
N SER A 460 10.40 -4.22 38.50
CA SER A 460 11.20 -3.03 38.75
C SER A 460 10.99 -2.43 40.14
N ILE A 461 9.75 -2.36 40.64
CA ILE A 461 9.46 -1.85 41.99
C ILE A 461 10.02 -2.81 43.05
N SER A 462 9.94 -4.12 42.81
CA SER A 462 10.42 -5.14 43.74
C SER A 462 11.94 -5.12 43.86
N LEU A 463 12.65 -4.90 42.74
CA LEU A 463 14.09 -4.69 42.72
C LEU A 463 14.49 -3.43 43.51
N LEU A 464 13.80 -2.30 43.32
CA LEU A 464 14.04 -1.07 44.09
C LEU A 464 13.81 -1.27 45.59
N ALA A 465 12.79 -2.04 45.97
CA ALA A 465 12.53 -2.37 47.37
C ALA A 465 13.67 -3.20 47.99
N GLN A 466 14.15 -4.22 47.27
CA GLN A 466 15.28 -5.05 47.69
C GLN A 466 16.58 -4.25 47.80
N GLU A 467 16.87 -3.37 46.83
CA GLU A 467 18.03 -2.46 46.87
C GLU A 467 18.00 -1.59 48.14
N ARG A 468 16.84 -1.02 48.49
CA ARG A 468 16.68 -0.17 49.68
C ARG A 468 16.74 -0.95 50.99
N GLU A 469 16.21 -2.16 51.01
CA GLU A 469 16.26 -3.06 52.15
C GLU A 469 17.70 -3.44 52.49
N ILE A 470 18.48 -3.82 51.48
CA ILE A 470 19.89 -4.15 51.64
C ILE A 470 20.68 -2.96 52.19
N ILE A 471 20.44 -1.74 51.67
CA ILE A 471 21.10 -0.54 52.17
C ILE A 471 20.71 -0.27 53.64
N ARG A 472 19.43 -0.43 54.01
CA ARG A 472 18.98 -0.30 55.40
C ARG A 472 19.76 -1.25 56.31
N ASP A 473 19.83 -2.53 55.94
CA ASP A 473 20.46 -3.57 56.74
C ASP A 473 21.96 -3.28 56.95
N ILE A 474 22.65 -2.83 55.90
CA ILE A 474 24.02 -2.33 55.99
C ILE A 474 24.14 -1.24 57.07
N LEU A 475 23.27 -0.22 57.02
CA LEU A 475 23.32 0.90 57.97
C LEU A 475 23.00 0.48 59.41
N GLU A 476 22.06 -0.44 59.61
CA GLU A 476 21.71 -0.98 60.94
C GLU A 476 22.85 -1.80 61.54
N GLU A 477 23.51 -2.62 60.73
CA GLU A 477 24.67 -3.41 61.17
C GLU A 477 25.82 -2.48 61.61
N PHE A 478 26.02 -1.37 60.88
CA PHE A 478 26.96 -0.28 61.28
C PHE A 478 26.67 0.36 62.62
N VAL A 479 25.40 0.46 62.99
CA VAL A 479 25.00 0.99 64.30
C VAL A 479 25.25 -0.03 65.41
N SER A 480 25.14 -1.33 65.12
CA SER A 480 25.18 -2.41 66.11
C SER A 480 26.59 -2.85 66.53
N GLU A 481 27.61 -2.76 65.66
CA GLU A 481 28.97 -3.16 66.00
C GLU A 481 29.66 -2.19 66.98
N VAL A 482 30.27 -2.70 68.06
CA VAL A 482 31.15 -1.94 68.96
C VAL A 482 32.59 -2.02 68.43
N GLY A 483 33.11 -0.91 67.89
CA GLY A 483 34.42 -0.89 67.24
C GLY A 483 35.57 -0.55 68.19
N ASN A 484 36.65 -1.33 68.15
CA ASN A 484 37.96 -0.95 68.71
C ASN A 484 38.85 -0.41 67.58
N GLY A 485 38.89 0.92 67.40
CA GLY A 485 39.77 1.58 66.43
C GLY A 485 39.06 2.56 65.48
N SER A 486 39.85 3.39 64.79
CA SER A 486 39.40 4.53 63.96
C SER A 486 38.67 4.18 62.66
N ARG A 487 38.50 2.89 62.32
CA ARG A 487 37.79 2.40 61.12
C ARG A 487 37.03 1.12 61.47
N LYS A 488 35.73 1.06 61.15
CA LYS A 488 34.91 -0.16 61.26
C LYS A 488 34.72 -0.75 59.87
N THR A 489 34.86 -2.06 59.77
CA THR A 489 34.63 -2.81 58.53
C THR A 489 33.54 -3.82 58.79
N ILE A 490 32.46 -3.74 58.03
CA ILE A 490 31.33 -4.66 58.13
C ILE A 490 31.31 -5.55 56.91
N THR A 491 31.03 -6.82 57.17
CA THR A 491 30.88 -7.84 56.16
C THR A 491 29.43 -8.28 56.18
N VAL A 492 28.66 -7.84 55.19
CA VAL A 492 27.26 -8.24 55.09
C VAL A 492 27.16 -9.42 54.13
N HIS A 493 26.52 -10.47 54.60
CA HIS A 493 26.29 -11.71 53.85
C HIS A 493 24.85 -11.73 53.33
N PHE A 494 24.66 -11.86 52.02
CA PHE A 494 23.34 -11.96 51.41
C PHE A 494 23.11 -13.34 50.81
N SER A 495 21.94 -13.92 51.08
CA SER A 495 21.58 -15.26 50.60
C SER A 495 21.14 -15.30 49.13
N ILE A 496 20.86 -14.17 48.49
CA ILE A 496 20.45 -14.07 47.07
C ILE A 496 20.99 -12.75 46.49
N ILE A 497 22.11 -12.79 45.77
CA ILE A 497 22.63 -11.67 44.97
C ILE A 497 22.46 -12.02 43.48
N GLU A 498 21.22 -12.22 43.04
CA GLU A 498 20.95 -12.48 41.63
C GLU A 498 20.48 -11.19 40.94
N GLU A 499 21.35 -10.69 40.05
CA GLU A 499 21.21 -9.56 39.11
C GLU A 499 21.21 -8.11 39.63
N ALA A 500 20.57 -7.76 40.75
CA ALA A 500 20.48 -6.35 41.19
C ALA A 500 21.84 -5.70 41.54
N PHE A 501 22.85 -6.52 41.84
CA PHE A 501 24.11 -6.11 42.48
C PHE A 501 25.37 -6.30 41.61
N LYS A 502 25.23 -6.30 40.28
CA LYS A 502 26.40 -6.17 39.38
C LYS A 502 26.96 -4.72 39.41
N THR A 503 27.65 -4.41 40.52
CA THR A 503 28.93 -3.66 40.63
C THR A 503 29.09 -2.22 40.14
N THR A 504 28.06 -1.37 40.16
CA THR A 504 28.27 0.12 40.20
C THR A 504 27.08 0.86 40.80
N LYS A 505 25.86 0.38 40.50
CA LYS A 505 24.61 1.05 40.82
C LYS A 505 24.31 1.20 42.32
N VAL A 506 24.68 0.23 43.16
CA VAL A 506 24.43 0.31 44.61
C VAL A 506 25.36 1.30 45.29
N VAL A 507 26.62 1.38 44.83
CA VAL A 507 27.55 2.40 45.30
C VAL A 507 27.04 3.77 44.87
N GLU A 508 26.65 3.93 43.60
CA GLU A 508 26.06 5.18 43.08
C GLU A 508 24.76 5.57 43.80
N GLU A 509 23.86 4.63 44.10
CA GLU A 509 22.60 4.91 44.81
C GLU A 509 22.83 5.20 46.29
N LEU A 510 23.77 4.49 46.94
CA LEU A 510 24.21 4.81 48.28
C LEU A 510 24.82 6.22 48.30
N GLU A 511 25.74 6.55 47.38
CA GLU A 511 26.32 7.88 47.22
C GLU A 511 25.25 8.96 46.92
N GLU A 512 24.27 8.67 46.06
CA GLU A 512 23.18 9.60 45.72
C GLU A 512 22.26 9.85 46.91
N HIS A 513 21.90 8.81 47.68
CA HIS A 513 21.13 8.96 48.90
C HIS A 513 21.93 9.75 49.93
N LEU A 514 23.20 9.42 50.15
CA LEU A 514 24.09 10.16 51.05
C LEU A 514 24.23 11.63 50.64
N TYR A 515 24.29 11.93 49.33
CA TYR A 515 24.30 13.28 48.78
C TYR A 515 22.95 14.02 48.96
N LYS A 516 21.81 13.35 48.74
CA LYS A 516 20.48 13.91 49.02
C LYS A 516 20.30 14.23 50.50
N LEU A 517 20.85 13.39 51.37
CA LEU A 517 20.88 13.58 52.81
C LEU A 517 21.81 14.71 53.22
N GLU A 518 23.00 14.82 52.62
CA GLU A 518 23.88 15.99 52.75
C GLU A 518 23.12 17.27 52.39
N LYS A 519 22.33 17.27 51.32
CA LYS A 519 21.52 18.42 50.91
C LYS A 519 20.36 18.72 51.86
N ARG A 520 19.70 17.69 52.39
CA ARG A 520 18.52 17.80 53.28
C ARG A 520 18.90 18.15 54.72
N TYR A 521 20.01 17.64 55.22
CA TYR A 521 20.48 17.78 56.60
C TYR A 521 21.72 18.67 56.76
N GLY A 522 22.49 18.91 55.70
CA GLY A 522 23.70 19.76 55.70
C GLY A 522 23.41 21.26 55.74
N LYS A 523 22.16 21.70 55.53
CA LYS A 523 21.72 23.05 55.89
C LYS A 523 21.19 23.06 57.32
N ARG A 524 22.04 23.48 58.27
CA ARG A 524 21.74 23.84 59.68
C ARG A 524 20.41 23.27 60.21
N SER A 525 20.31 21.94 60.33
CA SER A 525 19.28 21.31 61.14
C SER A 525 19.67 21.44 62.61
N VAL A 526 18.83 22.10 63.42
CA VAL A 526 19.07 22.34 64.86
C VAL A 526 19.10 21.03 65.66
N VAL A 527 18.65 19.91 65.08
CA VAL A 527 18.42 18.64 65.78
C VAL A 527 19.66 17.74 65.82
N ALA A 528 20.60 17.88 64.87
CA ALA A 528 21.89 17.18 64.88
C ALA A 528 23.01 18.22 64.96
N LYS A 529 23.95 18.12 65.92
CA LYS A 529 25.10 19.05 66.04
C LYS A 529 25.80 19.21 64.67
N VAL A 530 25.57 20.35 64.02
CA VAL A 530 25.68 20.58 62.56
C VAL A 530 27.08 20.40 61.97
N SER A 531 28.15 20.50 62.75
CA SER A 531 29.51 20.29 62.23
C SER A 531 29.81 18.81 61.96
N CYS A 532 29.18 17.89 62.71
CA CYS A 532 29.43 16.46 62.60
C CYS A 532 28.81 15.86 61.32
N SER A 533 27.59 16.26 60.94
CA SER A 533 26.89 15.63 59.81
C SER A 533 27.55 15.92 58.45
N PHE A 534 27.97 17.16 58.18
CA PHE A 534 28.60 17.51 56.90
C PHE A 534 30.00 16.88 56.72
N GLU A 535 30.80 16.88 57.79
CA GLU A 535 32.13 16.25 57.80
C GLU A 535 32.03 14.72 57.69
N PHE A 536 31.01 14.12 58.29
CA PHE A 536 30.67 12.71 58.12
C PHE A 536 30.38 12.36 56.65
N PHE A 537 29.40 13.00 56.00
CA PHE A 537 29.03 12.66 54.62
C PHE A 537 30.19 12.88 53.63
N LYS A 538 30.97 13.95 53.81
CA LYS A 538 32.14 14.22 52.97
C LYS A 538 33.25 13.17 53.15
N ARG A 539 33.50 12.68 54.36
CA ARG A 539 34.47 11.60 54.60
C ARG A 539 33.95 10.25 54.16
N LEU A 540 32.68 9.98 54.41
CA LEU A 540 31.98 8.77 53.98
C LEU A 540 32.13 8.59 52.47
N ASN A 541 31.80 9.62 51.68
CA ASN A 541 31.92 9.59 50.21
C ASN A 541 33.36 9.41 49.70
N ASN A 542 34.37 9.85 50.46
CA ASN A 542 35.78 9.79 50.06
C ASN A 542 36.52 8.53 50.56
N GLU A 543 36.03 7.90 51.64
CA GLU A 543 36.72 6.82 52.35
C GLU A 543 35.93 5.49 52.35
N LEU A 544 34.71 5.48 51.77
CA LEU A 544 33.91 4.29 51.50
C LEU A 544 34.62 3.39 50.49
N THR A 545 34.94 2.17 50.91
CA THR A 545 35.41 1.12 50.01
C THR A 545 34.41 -0.01 50.04
N VAL A 546 33.87 -0.35 48.86
CA VAL A 546 32.94 -1.46 48.67
C VAL A 546 33.64 -2.54 47.85
N GLU A 547 33.90 -3.68 48.47
CA GLU A 547 34.37 -4.89 47.78
C GLU A 547 33.22 -5.88 47.69
N VAL A 548 32.86 -6.28 46.47
CA VAL A 548 31.83 -7.30 46.20
C VAL A 548 32.53 -8.57 45.72
N ASP A 549 32.47 -9.64 46.50
CA ASP A 549 33.01 -10.97 46.16
C ASP A 549 31.91 -12.02 46.31
N GLY A 550 31.24 -12.34 45.21
CA GLY A 550 30.08 -13.25 45.22
C GLY A 550 28.95 -12.71 46.09
N GLU A 551 28.61 -13.43 47.16
CA GLU A 551 27.53 -13.14 48.13
C GLU A 551 27.95 -12.19 49.27
N ILE A 552 29.18 -11.69 49.24
CA ILE A 552 29.78 -10.92 50.33
C ILE A 552 30.05 -9.49 49.89
N ILE A 553 29.50 -8.53 50.63
CA ILE A 553 29.80 -7.09 50.47
C ILE A 553 30.58 -6.64 51.70
N ARG A 554 31.82 -6.17 51.49
CA ARG A 554 32.62 -5.56 52.55
C ARG A 554 32.59 -4.05 52.41
N ILE A 555 32.16 -3.38 53.47
CA ILE A 555 32.05 -1.92 53.53
C ILE A 555 32.91 -1.44 54.69
N SER A 556 33.87 -0.55 54.42
CA SER A 556 34.72 0.06 55.46
C SER A 556 34.42 1.54 55.61
N LEU A 557 34.07 1.96 56.83
CA LEU A 557 33.76 3.35 57.16
C LEU A 557 34.63 3.86 58.33
N PRO A 558 35.15 5.10 58.28
CA PRO A 558 35.79 5.74 59.43
C PRO A 558 34.70 6.08 60.46
N MET A 559 34.72 5.44 61.63
CA MET A 559 33.61 5.54 62.59
C MET A 559 34.01 6.28 63.86
N GLU A 560 33.28 7.36 64.14
CA GLU A 560 33.27 8.04 65.42
C GLU A 560 31.88 7.87 66.04
N GLU A 561 31.78 7.59 67.35
CA GLU A 561 30.49 7.35 68.04
C GLU A 561 29.46 8.47 67.81
N LYS A 562 29.94 9.71 67.58
CA LYS A 562 29.12 10.90 67.33
C LYS A 562 28.26 10.83 66.05
N TYR A 563 28.44 9.83 65.19
CA TYR A 563 27.67 9.63 63.94
C TYR A 563 26.59 8.54 64.02
N SER A 564 26.51 7.79 65.13
CA SER A 564 25.56 6.66 65.29
C SER A 564 24.09 7.09 65.15
N ASP A 565 23.71 8.23 65.72
CA ASP A 565 22.32 8.72 65.67
C ASP A 565 21.88 9.13 64.26
N LEU A 566 22.81 9.60 63.44
CA LEU A 566 22.53 9.95 62.04
C LEU A 566 22.24 8.70 61.22
N LEU A 567 23.06 7.65 61.36
CA LEU A 567 22.86 6.37 60.69
C LEU A 567 21.51 5.71 61.04
N LYS A 568 21.08 5.81 62.30
CA LYS A 568 19.75 5.34 62.73
C LYS A 568 18.61 6.06 62.02
N ILE A 569 18.72 7.39 61.83
CA ILE A 569 17.73 8.18 61.09
C ILE A 569 17.66 7.73 59.63
N LEU A 570 18.82 7.43 59.01
CA LEU A 570 18.88 6.98 57.62
C LEU A 570 18.27 5.59 57.42
N ALA A 571 18.61 4.64 58.29
CA ALA A 571 18.00 3.32 58.27
C ALA A 571 16.46 3.43 58.41
N TYR A 572 15.98 4.30 59.29
CA TYR A 572 14.55 4.55 59.46
C TYR A 572 13.88 5.16 58.21
N GLU A 573 14.50 6.14 57.54
CA GLU A 573 13.98 6.71 56.29
C GLU A 573 13.92 5.68 55.17
N LEU A 574 14.98 4.88 55.00
CA LEU A 574 15.02 3.80 54.01
C LEU A 574 13.94 2.75 54.27
N ASN A 575 13.70 2.40 55.54
CA ASN A 575 12.63 1.47 55.89
C ASN A 575 11.25 2.00 55.49
N ASN A 576 11.00 3.32 55.59
CA ASN A 576 9.76 3.92 55.09
C ASN A 576 9.67 3.87 53.56
N GLU A 577 10.78 4.05 52.84
CA GLU A 577 10.82 3.89 51.37
C GLU A 577 10.54 2.44 50.96
N VAL A 578 11.11 1.44 51.65
CA VAL A 578 10.83 0.01 51.42
C VAL A 578 9.33 -0.26 51.59
N ILE A 579 8.73 0.18 52.70
CA ILE A 579 7.28 0.02 52.96
C ILE A 579 6.44 0.68 51.85
N GLU A 580 6.86 1.85 51.36
CA GLU A 580 6.17 2.53 50.27
C GLU A 580 6.26 1.75 48.95
N TYR A 581 7.45 1.24 48.58
CA TYR A 581 7.63 0.42 47.39
C TYR A 581 6.87 -0.91 47.50
N GLU A 582 6.85 -1.56 48.65
CA GLU A 582 6.04 -2.76 48.90
C GLU A 582 4.54 -2.48 48.72
N ARG A 583 4.06 -1.33 49.22
CA ARG A 583 2.67 -0.90 49.04
C ARG A 583 2.34 -0.62 47.57
N GLN A 584 3.24 0.04 46.84
CA GLN A 584 3.10 0.26 45.41
C GLN A 584 3.07 -1.08 44.64
N ALA A 585 3.99 -2.00 44.96
CA ALA A 585 4.03 -3.34 44.36
C ALA A 585 2.75 -4.14 44.63
N ARG A 586 2.18 -4.06 45.84
CA ARG A 586 0.88 -4.69 46.16
C ARG A 586 -0.25 -4.11 45.32
N THR A 587 -0.33 -2.79 45.20
CA THR A 587 -1.36 -2.11 44.39
C THR A 587 -1.28 -2.54 42.92
N GLU A 588 -0.07 -2.63 42.37
CA GLU A 588 0.14 -3.11 40.99
C GLU A 588 -0.14 -4.61 40.86
N LYS A 589 0.19 -5.44 41.87
CA LYS A 589 -0.17 -6.88 41.90
C LYS A 589 -1.69 -7.09 41.91
N ASP A 590 -2.43 -6.27 42.63
CA ASP A 590 -3.90 -6.33 42.65
C ASP A 590 -4.48 -5.95 41.28
N ALA A 591 -3.92 -4.93 40.62
CA ALA A 591 -4.29 -4.56 39.25
C ALA A 591 -3.90 -5.66 38.23
N LEU A 592 -2.78 -6.36 38.44
CA LEU A 592 -2.40 -7.52 37.63
C LEU A 592 -3.41 -8.64 37.78
N ALA A 593 -3.82 -8.97 39.00
CA ALA A 593 -4.80 -10.01 39.28
C ALA A 593 -6.17 -9.68 38.66
N GLN A 594 -6.58 -8.41 38.66
CA GLN A 594 -7.78 -7.96 37.94
C GLN A 594 -7.65 -8.18 36.43
N LEU A 595 -6.54 -7.76 35.81
CA LEU A 595 -6.33 -7.96 34.37
C LEU A 595 -6.24 -9.45 33.99
N GLN A 596 -5.65 -10.29 34.84
CA GLN A 596 -5.59 -11.74 34.64
C GLN A 596 -6.98 -12.39 34.76
N ASN A 597 -7.83 -11.91 35.67
CA ASN A 597 -9.23 -12.35 35.74
C ASN A 597 -10.03 -11.91 34.52
N GLU A 598 -9.81 -10.69 34.00
CA GLU A 598 -10.40 -10.23 32.73
C GLU A 598 -9.97 -11.11 31.56
N ASP A 599 -8.67 -11.42 31.47
CA ASP A 599 -8.10 -12.32 30.46
C ASP A 599 -8.71 -13.72 30.52
N GLU A 600 -8.79 -14.33 31.71
CA GLU A 600 -9.44 -15.63 31.89
C GLU A 600 -10.94 -15.62 31.54
N GLN A 601 -11.66 -14.52 31.83
CA GLN A 601 -13.07 -14.40 31.46
C GLN A 601 -13.25 -14.29 29.95
N ILE A 602 -12.40 -13.51 29.27
CA ILE A 602 -12.42 -13.39 27.82
C ILE A 602 -12.03 -14.72 27.17
N ILE A 603 -10.97 -15.38 27.65
CA ILE A 603 -10.54 -16.69 27.16
C ILE A 603 -11.62 -17.76 27.36
N LYS A 604 -12.33 -17.77 28.51
CA LYS A 604 -13.47 -18.66 28.74
C LYS A 604 -14.64 -18.41 27.78
N GLN A 605 -14.92 -17.15 27.44
CA GLN A 605 -15.93 -16.82 26.44
C GLN A 605 -15.53 -17.25 25.02
N VAL A 606 -14.23 -17.36 24.76
CA VAL A 606 -13.69 -17.79 23.45
C VAL A 606 -13.46 -19.30 23.37
N HIS A 607 -13.25 -20.02 24.49
CA HIS A 607 -12.91 -21.45 24.48
C HIS A 607 -13.99 -22.37 23.87
N ASP A 608 -15.23 -21.92 23.74
CA ASP A 608 -16.28 -22.60 22.97
C ASP A 608 -16.08 -22.48 21.44
N ILE A 609 -15.07 -21.73 20.98
CA ILE A 609 -14.79 -21.47 19.58
C ILE A 609 -13.28 -21.57 19.30
N SER A 610 -12.90 -22.46 18.38
CA SER A 610 -11.49 -22.82 18.13
C SER A 610 -10.59 -21.61 17.81
N PHE A 611 -9.68 -21.29 18.73
CA PHE A 611 -8.61 -20.29 18.60
C PHE A 611 -7.68 -20.56 17.40
N HIS A 612 -7.62 -21.80 16.89
CA HIS A 612 -6.81 -22.15 15.72
C HIS A 612 -7.27 -21.47 14.41
N ASN A 613 -8.43 -20.79 14.42
CA ASN A 613 -8.95 -20.06 13.27
C ASN A 613 -8.60 -18.55 13.26
N ILE A 614 -7.91 -18.03 14.29
CA ILE A 614 -7.53 -16.61 14.37
C ILE A 614 -6.20 -16.38 13.60
N ASP A 615 -6.23 -16.55 12.29
CA ASP A 615 -5.08 -16.30 11.41
C ASP A 615 -4.82 -14.79 11.28
N LEU A 616 -3.75 -14.23 11.87
CA LEU A 616 -3.42 -12.79 11.81
C LEU A 616 -2.80 -12.32 10.47
N SER A 617 -2.95 -13.09 9.38
CA SER A 617 -2.36 -12.77 8.08
C SER A 617 -3.04 -11.58 7.35
N ILE A 618 -2.36 -11.02 6.33
CA ILE A 618 -2.96 -10.02 5.41
C ILE A 618 -4.19 -10.59 4.69
N SER A 619 -4.33 -11.92 4.65
CA SER A 619 -5.51 -12.62 4.13
C SER A 619 -6.73 -12.59 5.08
N LYS A 620 -6.70 -11.82 6.16
CA LYS A 620 -7.93 -11.51 6.90
C LYS A 620 -8.85 -10.58 6.09
N PRO A 621 -10.15 -10.90 6.00
CA PRO A 621 -11.12 -10.02 5.37
C PRO A 621 -11.29 -8.75 6.22
N THR A 622 -11.13 -7.57 5.64
CA THR A 622 -11.30 -6.29 6.36
C THR A 622 -12.61 -5.63 5.92
N LEU A 623 -13.56 -5.45 6.84
CA LEU A 623 -14.84 -4.78 6.54
C LEU A 623 -14.68 -3.28 6.35
N PHE A 624 -14.03 -2.65 7.32
CA PHE A 624 -13.80 -1.22 7.39
C PHE A 624 -12.32 -0.94 7.64
N PRO A 625 -11.75 0.12 7.04
CA PRO A 625 -12.41 0.97 6.05
C PRO A 625 -12.64 0.23 4.71
N LEU A 626 -13.62 0.65 3.91
CA LEU A 626 -14.04 0.00 2.66
C LEU A 626 -12.92 -0.06 1.62
N ARG A 627 -11.98 0.88 1.65
CA ARG A 627 -10.76 0.83 0.83
C ARG A 627 -9.91 -0.41 1.09
N ASP A 628 -10.08 -1.05 2.25
CA ASP A 628 -9.38 -2.26 2.65
C ASP A 628 -10.20 -3.52 2.37
N ASN A 629 -11.40 -3.38 1.79
CA ASN A 629 -12.32 -4.46 1.51
C ASN A 629 -12.21 -4.95 0.05
N MET A 630 -11.84 -6.23 -0.14
CA MET A 630 -11.67 -6.79 -1.49
C MET A 630 -12.99 -6.97 -2.25
N VAL A 631 -14.11 -7.20 -1.54
CA VAL A 631 -15.45 -7.26 -2.17
C VAL A 631 -15.81 -5.90 -2.75
N PHE A 632 -15.51 -4.81 -2.02
CA PHE A 632 -15.67 -3.45 -2.54
C PHE A 632 -14.76 -3.19 -3.75
N GLY A 633 -13.49 -3.62 -3.70
CA GLY A 633 -12.56 -3.53 -4.84
C GLY A 633 -13.11 -4.19 -6.11
N HIS A 634 -13.72 -5.38 -5.99
CA HIS A 634 -14.37 -6.06 -7.11
C HIS A 634 -15.64 -5.37 -7.57
N ALA A 635 -16.44 -4.86 -6.63
CA ALA A 635 -17.65 -4.12 -6.94
C ALA A 635 -17.34 -2.92 -7.85
N VAL A 636 -16.26 -2.17 -7.57
CA VAL A 636 -15.81 -1.06 -8.43
C VAL A 636 -15.57 -1.51 -9.88
N GLN A 637 -14.89 -2.64 -10.09
CA GLN A 637 -14.57 -3.16 -11.42
C GLN A 637 -15.79 -3.68 -12.19
N LEU A 638 -16.85 -4.04 -11.47
CA LEU A 638 -18.11 -4.56 -11.97
C LEU A 638 -19.28 -3.56 -11.83
N SER A 639 -18.97 -2.27 -11.62
CA SER A 639 -19.96 -1.22 -11.40
C SER A 639 -20.95 -1.07 -12.55
N PHE A 640 -20.66 -1.60 -13.73
CA PHE A 640 -21.59 -1.63 -14.85
C PHE A 640 -22.92 -2.38 -14.54
N ASP A 641 -22.93 -3.28 -13.55
CA ASP A 641 -24.16 -3.93 -13.07
C ASP A 641 -24.91 -3.02 -12.08
N SER A 642 -26.20 -2.82 -12.31
CA SER A 642 -27.02 -1.93 -11.48
C SER A 642 -27.11 -2.32 -10.00
N ASN A 643 -27.11 -3.63 -9.67
CA ASN A 643 -27.15 -4.09 -8.29
C ASN A 643 -25.81 -3.82 -7.59
N ILE A 644 -24.70 -4.04 -8.30
CA ILE A 644 -23.36 -3.75 -7.82
C ILE A 644 -23.15 -2.24 -7.63
N SER A 645 -23.62 -1.43 -8.59
CA SER A 645 -23.65 0.04 -8.49
C SER A 645 -24.38 0.52 -7.24
N ASN A 646 -25.57 -0.02 -6.97
CA ASN A 646 -26.34 0.34 -5.79
C ASN A 646 -25.62 -0.09 -4.50
N PHE A 647 -25.04 -1.29 -4.49
CA PHE A 647 -24.21 -1.76 -3.40
C PHE A 647 -23.08 -0.78 -3.06
N ILE A 648 -22.31 -0.30 -4.06
CA ILE A 648 -21.22 0.68 -3.86
C ILE A 648 -21.73 1.93 -3.14
N ILE A 649 -22.85 2.50 -3.60
CA ILE A 649 -23.45 3.69 -3.03
C ILE A 649 -23.90 3.44 -1.58
N ASP A 650 -24.54 2.30 -1.33
CA ASP A 650 -25.15 2.02 -0.03
C ASP A 650 -24.09 1.68 1.03
N VAL A 651 -23.05 0.93 0.68
CA VAL A 651 -21.97 0.62 1.64
C VAL A 651 -21.15 1.84 2.01
N GLN A 652 -20.91 2.75 1.06
CA GLN A 652 -20.26 4.03 1.36
C GLN A 652 -21.09 4.86 2.35
N LYS A 653 -22.42 4.91 2.21
CA LYS A 653 -23.29 5.57 3.21
C LYS A 653 -23.24 4.86 4.57
N ILE A 654 -23.11 3.54 4.61
CA ILE A 654 -22.96 2.79 5.87
C ILE A 654 -21.65 3.21 6.56
N GLU A 655 -20.54 3.26 5.83
CA GLU A 655 -19.23 3.72 6.33
C GLU A 655 -19.34 5.13 6.94
N ASP A 656 -19.96 6.06 6.23
CA ASP A 656 -20.08 7.47 6.63
C ASP A 656 -21.16 7.74 7.69
N SER A 657 -22.03 6.77 7.98
CA SER A 657 -23.12 6.96 8.93
C SER A 657 -22.62 7.19 10.37
N ASN A 658 -23.44 7.80 11.23
CA ASN A 658 -23.16 7.91 12.67
C ASN A 658 -23.59 6.66 13.48
N LEU A 659 -23.85 5.53 12.81
CA LEU A 659 -24.28 4.31 13.47
C LEU A 659 -23.15 3.68 14.30
N PRO A 660 -23.47 2.92 15.37
CA PRO A 660 -22.48 2.11 16.07
C PRO A 660 -21.75 1.16 15.12
N LEU A 661 -20.45 0.94 15.34
CA LEU A 661 -19.59 0.11 14.48
C LEU A 661 -20.16 -1.29 14.26
N GLU A 662 -20.72 -1.91 15.30
CA GLU A 662 -21.35 -3.23 15.21
C GLU A 662 -22.56 -3.24 14.25
N THR A 663 -23.39 -2.19 14.31
CA THR A 663 -24.52 -2.02 13.39
C THR A 663 -24.03 -1.80 11.96
N LYS A 664 -23.00 -0.97 11.77
CA LYS A 664 -22.37 -0.77 10.44
C LYS A 664 -21.86 -2.10 9.87
N ARG A 665 -21.13 -2.88 10.67
CA ARG A 665 -20.61 -4.20 10.27
C ARG A 665 -21.74 -5.14 9.85
N ARG A 666 -22.81 -5.22 10.65
CA ARG A 666 -23.98 -6.04 10.36
C ARG A 666 -24.65 -5.66 9.03
N TYR A 667 -24.88 -4.37 8.80
CA TYR A 667 -25.46 -3.88 7.55
C TYR A 667 -24.52 -4.10 6.35
N LEU A 668 -23.22 -3.92 6.53
CA LEU A 668 -22.25 -4.20 5.47
C LEU A 668 -22.22 -5.69 5.11
N ILE A 669 -22.22 -6.59 6.10
CA ILE A 669 -22.30 -8.05 5.86
C ILE A 669 -23.59 -8.40 5.12
N GLN A 670 -24.74 -7.87 5.54
CA GLN A 670 -26.02 -8.10 4.86
C GLN A 670 -25.99 -7.64 3.40
N ALA A 671 -25.41 -6.46 3.13
CA ALA A 671 -25.24 -5.96 1.77
C ALA A 671 -24.30 -6.86 0.96
N MET A 672 -23.20 -7.33 1.55
CA MET A 672 -22.25 -8.23 0.89
C MET A 672 -22.83 -9.61 0.61
N GLN A 673 -23.64 -10.17 1.52
CA GLN A 673 -24.33 -11.45 1.31
C GLN A 673 -25.23 -11.43 0.07
N GLN A 674 -25.80 -10.27 -0.26
CA GLN A 674 -26.63 -10.10 -1.45
C GLN A 674 -25.80 -9.94 -2.74
N VAL A 675 -24.72 -9.16 -2.69
CA VAL A 675 -23.94 -8.81 -3.89
C VAL A 675 -22.87 -9.85 -4.25
N LEU A 676 -22.30 -10.55 -3.26
CA LEU A 676 -21.16 -11.42 -3.46
C LEU A 676 -21.43 -12.58 -4.45
N PRO A 677 -22.60 -13.25 -4.43
CA PRO A 677 -22.93 -14.26 -5.45
C PRO A 677 -22.93 -13.70 -6.89
N ILE A 678 -23.33 -12.44 -7.06
CA ILE A 678 -23.34 -11.76 -8.36
C ILE A 678 -21.90 -11.50 -8.80
N ILE A 679 -21.07 -10.93 -7.90
CA ILE A 679 -19.64 -10.67 -8.15
C ILE A 679 -18.91 -11.96 -8.54
N LYS A 680 -19.09 -13.04 -7.78
CA LYS A 680 -18.46 -14.34 -8.05
C LYS A 680 -18.86 -14.88 -9.41
N THR A 681 -20.13 -14.76 -9.80
CA THR A 681 -20.55 -15.19 -11.14
C THR A 681 -19.81 -14.41 -12.23
N TYR A 682 -19.78 -13.07 -12.14
CA TYR A 682 -19.08 -12.26 -13.12
C TYR A 682 -17.59 -12.61 -13.21
N ILE A 683 -16.93 -12.76 -12.06
CA ILE A 683 -15.54 -13.21 -11.99
C ILE A 683 -15.38 -14.58 -12.68
N GLY A 684 -16.21 -15.57 -12.33
CA GLY A 684 -16.13 -16.92 -12.89
C GLY A 684 -16.22 -16.90 -14.42
N VAL A 685 -17.19 -16.18 -14.98
CA VAL A 685 -17.34 -16.08 -16.44
C VAL A 685 -16.17 -15.31 -17.07
N ILE A 686 -15.70 -14.21 -16.47
CA ILE A 686 -14.52 -13.47 -16.98
C ILE A 686 -13.29 -14.39 -17.03
N MET A 687 -13.06 -15.16 -15.96
CA MET A 687 -11.91 -16.05 -15.82
C MET A 687 -12.06 -17.38 -16.58
N GLY A 688 -13.18 -17.61 -17.27
CA GLY A 688 -13.38 -18.79 -18.13
C GLY A 688 -13.89 -20.03 -17.40
N ILE A 689 -14.36 -19.89 -16.15
CA ILE A 689 -15.02 -20.97 -15.41
C ILE A 689 -16.52 -20.95 -15.72
N THR A 690 -17.01 -22.03 -16.32
CA THR A 690 -18.45 -22.24 -16.51
C THR A 690 -19.15 -22.48 -15.18
N CYS A 691 -19.67 -21.44 -14.55
CA CYS A 691 -20.57 -21.57 -13.39
C CYS A 691 -21.93 -22.16 -13.82
N GLN A 692 -22.39 -23.21 -13.13
CA GLN A 692 -23.71 -23.83 -13.34
C GLN A 692 -24.89 -22.98 -12.82
N ALA A 693 -24.62 -21.99 -11.96
CA ALA A 693 -25.62 -21.08 -11.40
C ALA A 693 -25.43 -19.67 -11.95
N LEU A 694 -25.89 -19.44 -13.19
CA LEU A 694 -26.02 -18.09 -13.74
C LEU A 694 -27.07 -17.30 -12.92
N PRO A 695 -26.83 -16.00 -12.63
CA PRO A 695 -27.75 -15.13 -11.93
C PRO A 695 -29.13 -15.11 -12.60
N PRO A 696 -30.21 -14.77 -11.89
CA PRO A 696 -31.57 -14.76 -12.44
C PRO A 696 -31.75 -13.78 -13.61
N HIS A 697 -30.82 -12.84 -13.78
CA HIS A 697 -30.75 -11.92 -14.89
C HIS A 697 -29.78 -12.38 -16.00
N PHE A 698 -29.41 -13.67 -16.06
CA PHE A 698 -28.61 -14.25 -17.15
C PHE A 698 -29.34 -15.42 -17.82
N ASN A 699 -29.39 -15.40 -19.15
CA ASN A 699 -29.95 -16.49 -19.94
C ASN A 699 -29.02 -17.69 -19.89
N LYS A 700 -29.51 -18.80 -19.32
CA LYS A 700 -28.76 -20.05 -19.12
C LYS A 700 -28.22 -20.71 -20.39
N LYS A 701 -28.78 -20.39 -21.56
CA LYS A 701 -28.33 -20.94 -22.86
C LYS A 701 -27.31 -20.05 -23.56
N THR A 702 -27.34 -18.75 -23.32
CA THR A 702 -26.53 -17.78 -24.09
C THR A 702 -25.49 -17.05 -23.25
N TYR A 703 -25.53 -17.17 -21.92
CA TYR A 703 -24.72 -16.36 -20.99
C TYR A 703 -24.90 -14.84 -21.20
N GLN A 704 -26.07 -14.42 -21.67
CA GLN A 704 -26.40 -13.01 -21.90
C GLN A 704 -27.30 -12.45 -20.80
N PRO A 705 -27.22 -11.15 -20.48
CA PRO A 705 -28.17 -10.52 -19.56
C PRO A 705 -29.62 -10.64 -20.06
N VAL A 706 -30.53 -11.01 -19.17
CA VAL A 706 -31.97 -10.94 -19.38
C VAL A 706 -32.38 -9.49 -19.13
N ILE A 707 -32.59 -8.74 -20.21
CA ILE A 707 -33.13 -7.39 -20.15
C ILE A 707 -34.56 -7.49 -19.58
N ARG A 708 -34.81 -6.82 -18.45
CA ARG A 708 -36.17 -6.47 -18.03
C ARG A 708 -36.47 -5.03 -18.41
#